data_AF-A0A9N9ZQG4-F1
#
_entry.id   AF-A0A9N9ZQG4-F1
#
_cell.length_a   1.000
_cell.length_b   1.000
_cell.length_c   1.000
_cell.angle_alpha   90.00
_cell.angle_beta   90.00
_cell.angle_gamma   90.00
#
_symmetry.space_group_name_H-M   'P 1'
#
loop_
_entity.id
_entity.type
_entity.pdbx_description
1 polymer ?
#
loop_
_entity_poly.entity_id
_entity_poly.type
_entity_poly.pdbx_seq_one_letter_code
_entity_poly.pdbx_strand_id
1 'polypeptide(L)'
;MAHQRQETELPLLYNGGHQDRQEPRRLTNSERFPVRTTQNFANGDMNRSRTTSWSVDPDQEGSVLDGYATETSSSTQTMVIPNTRPNDASSDAQSKLLRPKETPIHMEGDGSDKWHPFWLRPSVLGIFSVFFLCCAVALPVILVLSNRNNGLLEARRDLEQLWRFGPTAVFTLVTVFWSRVELQTLRYFPWVQSRHSQDFYALDYTSKISPIILVQSLRNKHFMVFIITLTTILLKVQIVLMPNLFYLKTVWVSRPIDIQIWDSFETGDKDGFNYLADGYYNARAIRDFNTGIPFGVGNNSLYQTFTDATRANKDARGTIDSPITARVDGLFFDVECRELESCTSTVFHGPRFNRSTEANETSVRLDLKFEDCSQPIQVKVLGVTNSSGLPWPEQNFWKTFGTPNNCSALPHQFRQFVYVAAKWTPSPENRSIPIQNACAAVLCSHTAWVSKVDILDDGNKPSMAIPQDQTKNPIKTSIYQLLWKSIPELLGGNRWYFPLLPDGGISTIFGKVNGDLMVNTFLRESLDISVKYINGTPDSIYDTKLLHGSVLNVTQTLGSIVAHHQLRNKEEIRTIGSRPFETARLQLNQPVCICLVVFSTLLAIISLWAMLKYRGMFEDWDKDPATILGLMDFFHGKGLDSVPSLWQKRGARSRLWRQVQDSPLPLPTWLRLIFTLYVLGLIISLIIILKVSKISDGVVTLGEGTPSLWWTVAPTLAFFLVTLYTTSSDTAIRDLATYSTLSTRSCTIREIDVSLLDMLGLRALYYSLRWKIYSVTLSQVLAMACAFLVSFSSLLFTSQSISGNSAINFKQQSWFGSRPQIQETEAGKLNETLISRYAVGGLFAAERITNFTWPEFTYRDLIFPRLEVDAPNRDWNSNVTFELEAPAIKLTSECTPLPKDVVTFKPFYKVPGMMTLAGDVIYACPNGTTFNVSSDPSSDYYENYYIMGEFPVPPALCPTDRWMIKTFYWGKSAQKPNFDHLAVWRCNYTWSEIPTKLHMRWSTNGLQIDHQNPPKPDYSKAKPLYPPLPAPEFPWWDQSIWPDVSVDEPGRPYRGVNVRLRHLFNIGGGPLNETDLGDPNMEQTILGNIQSSYSLAAGQLANALNRLDLEEKSTMDPEHPGELPLLSGIVIDNRRLRLIQSPQMTYFVLSILALAFFINTWALVSTGLRRWANYKGRWSLDLEMRDLAPPAFNSIAISDALLYPSNYQKYMGSVEKSHMGLEDLRFRLGWFMRKGAQERELTIGVMDDPEFQFLGEKQSNR
;
A
#
# COMPACT_ATOMS: atom_id res chain seq x y z
N MET A 1 23.81 -19.76 -58.56
CA MET A 1 25.11 -20.41 -58.87
C MET A 1 25.18 -21.73 -58.12
N ALA A 2 26.19 -22.56 -58.42
CA ALA A 2 26.55 -23.84 -57.79
C ALA A 2 26.84 -23.72 -56.26
N HIS A 3 26.90 -24.78 -55.42
CA HIS A 3 26.63 -26.24 -55.53
C HIS A 3 26.41 -26.87 -54.11
N GLN A 4 25.97 -28.14 -54.06
CA GLN A 4 26.18 -29.24 -53.03
C GLN A 4 26.58 -28.94 -51.55
N ARG A 5 25.90 -29.54 -50.54
CA ARG A 5 26.22 -30.80 -49.76
C ARG A 5 27.53 -30.75 -48.92
N GLN A 6 27.65 -31.35 -47.73
CA GLN A 6 26.99 -32.57 -47.21
C GLN A 6 26.84 -32.64 -45.65
N GLU A 7 26.12 -33.68 -45.17
CA GLU A 7 25.86 -34.24 -43.81
C GLU A 7 26.95 -34.10 -42.70
N THR A 8 26.69 -34.19 -41.38
CA THR A 8 26.07 -35.32 -40.61
C THR A 8 25.27 -34.90 -39.33
N GLU A 9 24.81 -35.88 -38.53
CA GLU A 9 23.60 -35.86 -37.65
C GLU A 9 23.85 -35.73 -36.13
N LEU A 10 22.80 -35.41 -35.36
CA LEU A 10 22.30 -36.06 -34.11
C LEU A 10 21.01 -35.32 -33.61
N PRO A 11 20.16 -35.86 -32.68
CA PRO A 11 18.70 -35.85 -32.90
C PRO A 11 17.82 -34.99 -31.95
N LEU A 12 16.51 -35.02 -32.21
CA LEU A 12 15.43 -34.19 -31.62
C LEU A 12 14.34 -35.03 -30.90
N LEU A 13 13.67 -34.44 -29.91
CA LEU A 13 12.28 -34.73 -29.52
C LEU A 13 11.56 -33.40 -29.26
N TYR A 14 10.78 -32.86 -30.20
CA TYR A 14 9.38 -33.15 -30.60
C TYR A 14 8.30 -32.36 -29.82
N ASN A 15 7.32 -31.83 -30.55
CA ASN A 15 6.35 -30.82 -30.09
C ASN A 15 5.12 -30.80 -31.04
N GLY A 16 3.94 -30.35 -30.60
CA GLY A 16 2.87 -29.95 -31.52
C GLY A 16 1.41 -30.02 -31.05
N GLY A 17 0.65 -28.96 -31.38
CA GLY A 17 -0.65 -29.12 -32.05
C GLY A 17 -1.93 -28.61 -31.35
N HIS A 18 -2.56 -27.57 -31.92
CA HIS A 18 -4.00 -27.27 -31.78
C HIS A 18 -4.84 -28.20 -32.71
N GLN A 19 -6.19 -28.22 -32.79
CA GLN A 19 -7.21 -27.18 -32.56
C GLN A 19 -8.67 -27.75 -32.44
N ASP A 20 -9.61 -26.85 -32.12
CA ASP A 20 -11.07 -26.82 -32.45
C ASP A 20 -12.19 -27.52 -31.61
N ARG A 21 -13.12 -26.64 -31.17
CA ARG A 21 -14.59 -26.74 -30.98
C ARG A 21 -15.32 -28.11 -31.12
N GLN A 22 -16.10 -28.49 -30.09
CA GLN A 22 -17.58 -28.31 -30.04
C GLN A 22 -18.22 -28.72 -28.68
N GLU A 23 -19.53 -28.48 -28.52
CA GLU A 23 -20.39 -28.84 -27.36
C GLU A 23 -20.70 -30.37 -27.34
N PRO A 24 -21.12 -30.99 -26.22
CA PRO A 24 -22.54 -30.90 -25.82
C PRO A 24 -22.83 -30.96 -24.31
N ARG A 25 -24.12 -30.91 -23.95
CA ARG A 25 -24.65 -30.97 -22.57
C ARG A 25 -25.16 -32.37 -22.16
N ARG A 26 -25.12 -32.61 -20.84
CA ARG A 26 -26.18 -33.20 -19.98
C ARG A 26 -26.45 -34.73 -19.94
N LEU A 27 -26.97 -35.10 -18.75
CA LEU A 27 -27.94 -36.17 -18.38
C LEU A 27 -27.45 -37.52 -17.80
N THR A 28 -27.68 -37.63 -16.48
CA THR A 28 -28.32 -38.75 -15.72
C THR A 28 -27.62 -40.09 -15.45
N ASN A 29 -27.71 -40.46 -14.16
CA ASN A 29 -28.03 -41.79 -13.62
C ASN A 29 -26.98 -42.91 -13.70
N SER A 30 -26.95 -43.93 -12.81
CA SER A 30 -27.43 -44.11 -11.42
C SER A 30 -27.02 -45.51 -10.92
N GLU A 31 -27.20 -45.81 -9.62
CA GLU A 31 -27.17 -47.18 -9.02
C GLU A 31 -25.79 -47.87 -8.89
N ARG A 32 -25.49 -48.76 -7.93
CA ARG A 32 -26.11 -49.27 -6.67
C ARG A 32 -24.94 -49.75 -5.75
N PHE A 33 -24.94 -49.55 -4.43
CA PHE A 33 -25.38 -50.49 -3.36
C PHE A 33 -24.86 -51.95 -3.47
N PRO A 34 -24.37 -52.59 -2.37
CA PRO A 34 -25.23 -52.93 -1.20
C PRO A 34 -24.57 -52.78 0.22
N VAL A 35 -25.29 -52.35 1.29
CA VAL A 35 -26.00 -53.12 2.36
C VAL A 35 -25.04 -53.85 3.34
N ARG A 36 -25.17 -53.84 4.68
CA ARG A 36 -26.33 -53.82 5.66
C ARG A 36 -26.10 -52.72 6.74
N THR A 37 -26.53 -52.64 8.02
CA THR A 37 -27.33 -53.37 9.07
C THR A 37 -27.57 -52.34 10.22
N THR A 38 -28.55 -52.33 11.14
CA THR A 38 -29.98 -52.76 11.27
C THR A 38 -30.55 -52.29 12.63
N GLN A 39 -31.85 -51.90 12.71
CA GLN A 39 -32.73 -51.82 13.92
C GLN A 39 -32.42 -50.73 14.98
N ASN A 40 -33.35 -50.15 15.78
CA ASN A 40 -34.83 -50.03 15.88
C ASN A 40 -35.12 -48.85 16.89
N PHE A 41 -36.31 -48.29 17.22
CA PHE A 41 -37.78 -48.45 16.97
C PHE A 41 -38.36 -47.05 16.52
N ALA A 42 -39.64 -46.68 16.33
CA ALA A 42 -41.02 -46.99 16.83
C ALA A 42 -41.38 -46.40 18.21
N ASN A 43 -42.52 -45.71 18.49
CA ASN A 43 -43.79 -45.39 17.74
C ASN A 43 -44.03 -43.84 17.68
N GLY A 44 -44.97 -43.21 16.94
CA GLY A 44 -46.46 -43.29 16.97
C GLY A 44 -47.04 -42.31 18.03
N ASP A 45 -48.10 -41.51 17.86
CA ASP A 45 -49.19 -41.38 16.85
C ASP A 45 -50.00 -40.08 17.15
N MET A 46 -50.96 -39.50 16.38
CA MET A 46 -51.35 -39.50 14.95
C MET A 46 -52.49 -38.43 14.74
N ASN A 47 -52.83 -38.09 13.49
CA ASN A 47 -54.13 -37.52 13.02
C ASN A 47 -54.60 -36.07 13.36
N ARG A 48 -54.48 -35.21 12.34
CA ARG A 48 -55.59 -34.62 11.52
C ARG A 48 -56.59 -33.56 12.09
N SER A 49 -56.52 -32.38 11.45
CA SER A 49 -57.60 -31.62 10.76
C SER A 49 -58.55 -30.60 11.46
N ARG A 50 -58.49 -29.38 10.89
CA ARG A 50 -59.59 -28.45 10.43
C ARG A 50 -60.10 -27.29 11.31
N THR A 51 -60.49 -26.24 10.58
CA THR A 51 -61.47 -25.15 10.84
C THR A 51 -61.21 -24.07 11.92
N THR A 52 -60.86 -22.86 11.47
CA THR A 52 -61.68 -21.60 11.50
C THR A 52 -62.73 -21.41 12.62
N SER A 53 -62.94 -20.23 13.24
CA SER A 53 -62.46 -18.84 12.96
C SER A 53 -62.96 -17.77 13.97
N TRP A 54 -62.39 -16.56 13.89
CA TRP A 54 -62.94 -15.22 14.23
C TRP A 54 -63.07 -14.72 15.69
N SER A 55 -62.32 -13.63 15.97
CA SER A 55 -62.65 -12.39 16.74
C SER A 55 -63.12 -12.41 18.21
N VAL A 56 -62.53 -11.52 19.02
CA VAL A 56 -63.14 -10.24 19.52
C VAL A 56 -62.09 -9.44 20.33
N ASP A 57 -61.97 -8.13 20.07
CA ASP A 57 -61.22 -7.14 20.90
C ASP A 57 -62.19 -6.37 21.83
N PRO A 58 -61.69 -5.70 22.90
CA PRO A 58 -61.70 -4.22 22.85
C PRO A 58 -60.57 -3.48 23.63
N ASP A 59 -60.25 -2.26 23.15
CA ASP A 59 -60.10 -0.93 23.81
C ASP A 59 -59.93 -0.83 25.36
N GLN A 60 -59.30 0.18 25.98
CA GLN A 60 -58.88 1.59 25.68
C GLN A 60 -57.82 2.00 26.77
N GLU A 61 -56.92 3.00 26.76
CA GLU A 61 -56.39 4.09 25.89
C GLU A 61 -54.92 4.41 26.40
N GLY A 62 -54.14 5.49 26.13
CA GLY A 62 -54.35 6.79 25.44
C GLY A 62 -53.14 7.76 25.48
N SER A 63 -53.39 9.07 25.46
CA SER A 63 -52.45 10.20 25.20
C SER A 63 -51.49 10.62 26.35
N VAL A 64 -50.39 11.40 26.19
CA VAL A 64 -50.16 12.68 25.44
C VAL A 64 -48.71 12.82 24.88
N LEU A 65 -48.54 13.75 23.92
CA LEU A 65 -47.33 14.21 23.18
C LEU A 65 -46.19 14.76 24.09
N ASP A 66 -44.95 15.01 23.63
CA ASP A 66 -44.31 15.12 22.30
C ASP A 66 -42.86 14.52 22.38
N GLY A 67 -41.94 14.52 21.40
CA GLY A 67 -41.79 15.11 20.06
C GLY A 67 -40.30 14.98 19.62
N TYR A 68 -39.85 15.13 18.37
CA TYR A 68 -40.51 15.44 17.09
C TYR A 68 -39.73 14.75 15.93
N ALA A 69 -40.15 14.95 14.68
CA ALA A 69 -39.77 14.19 13.47
C ALA A 69 -38.34 14.33 12.88
N THR A 70 -37.87 13.25 12.22
CA THR A 70 -37.16 13.31 10.91
C THR A 70 -37.66 12.17 10.01
N GLU A 71 -38.09 12.49 8.78
CA GLU A 71 -38.62 11.49 7.84
C GLU A 71 -37.52 10.75 7.06
N THR A 72 -37.88 9.60 6.50
CA THR A 72 -36.94 8.64 5.89
C THR A 72 -37.23 8.35 4.43
N SER A 73 -36.26 7.65 3.81
CA SER A 73 -36.36 6.91 2.54
C SER A 73 -36.35 7.69 1.23
N SER A 74 -35.28 7.46 0.47
CA SER A 74 -35.38 7.33 -0.98
C SER A 74 -36.11 6.04 -1.32
N SER A 75 -36.87 6.02 -2.42
CA SER A 75 -37.39 4.78 -3.02
C SER A 75 -36.86 4.61 -4.43
N THR A 76 -35.92 3.68 -4.60
CA THR A 76 -35.39 3.30 -5.91
C THR A 76 -36.25 2.16 -6.47
N GLN A 77 -37.14 2.45 -7.42
CA GLN A 77 -37.84 1.40 -8.16
C GLN A 77 -36.89 0.74 -9.17
N THR A 78 -36.44 -0.48 -8.87
CA THR A 78 -35.76 -1.36 -9.83
C THR A 78 -36.79 -2.27 -10.50
N MET A 79 -36.83 -2.26 -11.83
CA MET A 79 -37.74 -3.09 -12.63
C MET A 79 -37.14 -4.49 -12.84
N VAL A 80 -37.96 -5.53 -12.72
CA VAL A 80 -37.59 -6.95 -12.98
C VAL A 80 -38.52 -7.53 -14.06
N ILE A 81 -38.02 -8.49 -14.82
CA ILE A 81 -38.59 -9.11 -16.03
C ILE A 81 -38.56 -10.65 -15.89
N PRO A 82 -39.13 -11.48 -16.80
CA PRO A 82 -40.27 -11.31 -17.71
C PRO A 82 -41.29 -12.50 -17.64
N ASN A 83 -42.40 -12.44 -18.39
CA ASN A 83 -43.10 -13.54 -19.10
C ASN A 83 -44.35 -12.96 -19.81
N THR A 84 -44.82 -13.36 -21.00
CA THR A 84 -44.42 -14.44 -21.94
C THR A 84 -44.71 -14.01 -23.40
N ARG A 85 -44.13 -14.70 -24.40
CA ARG A 85 -44.46 -14.63 -25.85
C ARG A 85 -45.76 -15.44 -26.18
N PRO A 86 -46.32 -15.45 -27.42
CA PRO A 86 -45.85 -14.87 -28.71
C PRO A 86 -46.90 -14.07 -29.54
N ASN A 87 -46.44 -13.35 -30.58
CA ASN A 87 -46.74 -13.67 -32.00
C ASN A 87 -46.10 -12.67 -33.00
N ASP A 88 -45.60 -13.24 -34.11
CA ASP A 88 -45.55 -12.78 -35.51
C ASP A 88 -45.09 -11.36 -35.93
N ALA A 89 -43.87 -11.36 -36.49
CA ALA A 89 -43.54 -10.95 -37.86
C ALA A 89 -43.60 -9.47 -38.35
N SER A 90 -42.41 -9.03 -38.79
CA SER A 90 -42.10 -8.24 -40.02
C SER A 90 -42.47 -6.75 -40.18
N SER A 91 -41.38 -5.96 -40.24
CA SER A 91 -41.06 -4.88 -41.21
C SER A 91 -41.80 -3.52 -41.22
N ASP A 92 -40.94 -2.49 -41.27
CA ASP A 92 -41.05 -1.22 -42.02
C ASP A 92 -42.18 -0.22 -41.72
N ALA A 93 -41.87 0.75 -40.85
CA ALA A 93 -42.47 2.09 -40.85
C ALA A 93 -41.52 3.17 -40.31
N GLN A 94 -40.63 3.71 -41.15
CA GLN A 94 -40.06 5.04 -40.91
C GLN A 94 -40.99 6.15 -41.43
N SER A 95 -40.80 7.37 -40.90
CA SER A 95 -41.43 8.64 -41.31
C SER A 95 -42.90 8.89 -40.91
N LYS A 96 -43.09 9.69 -39.84
CA LYS A 96 -43.87 10.95 -39.82
C LYS A 96 -44.04 11.47 -38.39
N LEU A 97 -43.25 12.47 -37.99
CA LEU A 97 -43.60 13.39 -36.88
C LEU A 97 -42.72 14.66 -36.91
N LEU A 98 -43.00 15.57 -37.84
CA LEU A 98 -42.35 16.90 -37.90
C LEU A 98 -43.31 18.03 -38.33
N ARG A 99 -44.33 18.26 -37.49
CA ARG A 99 -44.96 19.59 -37.32
C ARG A 99 -45.34 19.77 -35.84
N PRO A 100 -44.59 20.55 -35.06
CA PRO A 100 -45.11 21.12 -33.82
C PRO A 100 -46.31 22.02 -34.16
N LYS A 101 -47.38 21.91 -33.37
CA LYS A 101 -48.56 22.78 -33.46
C LYS A 101 -48.27 24.04 -32.67
N GLU A 102 -48.16 25.20 -33.32
CA GLU A 102 -48.01 26.48 -32.63
C GLU A 102 -49.34 26.82 -31.93
N THR A 103 -49.32 26.87 -30.60
CA THR A 103 -50.46 27.27 -29.76
C THR A 103 -50.35 28.75 -29.40
N PRO A 104 -51.37 29.58 -29.67
CA PRO A 104 -51.35 30.98 -29.23
C PRO A 104 -51.45 31.06 -27.70
N ILE A 105 -50.72 32.00 -27.11
CA ILE A 105 -50.85 32.35 -25.70
C ILE A 105 -51.83 33.51 -25.62
N HIS A 106 -52.94 33.32 -24.90
CA HIS A 106 -53.78 34.44 -24.47
C HIS A 106 -52.99 35.27 -23.44
N MET A 107 -52.95 36.58 -23.64
CA MET A 107 -52.68 37.53 -22.57
C MET A 107 -54.02 38.01 -22.04
N GLU A 108 -54.31 37.66 -20.79
CA GLU A 108 -55.33 38.32 -19.99
C GLU A 108 -54.63 39.47 -19.26
N GLY A 109 -55.18 40.68 -19.36
CA GLY A 109 -54.48 41.90 -18.96
C GLY A 109 -55.43 42.91 -18.33
N ASP A 110 -55.15 43.22 -17.06
CA ASP A 110 -55.61 44.42 -16.35
C ASP A 110 -54.43 44.94 -15.52
N GLY A 111 -54.34 46.25 -15.34
CA GLY A 111 -53.20 46.94 -14.72
C GLY A 111 -52.01 47.16 -15.68
N SER A 112 -51.51 48.40 -15.72
CA SER A 112 -50.29 48.77 -16.45
C SER A 112 -49.05 48.35 -15.67
N ASP A 113 -48.63 47.09 -15.85
CA ASP A 113 -47.52 46.49 -15.09
C ASP A 113 -46.16 47.06 -15.55
N LYS A 114 -45.57 47.92 -14.70
CA LYS A 114 -44.38 48.73 -15.04
C LYS A 114 -43.11 47.88 -15.19
N TRP A 115 -42.36 48.17 -16.25
CA TRP A 115 -41.16 47.41 -16.61
C TRP A 115 -39.99 47.69 -15.66
N HIS A 116 -39.29 46.61 -15.29
CA HIS A 116 -38.14 46.67 -14.38
C HIS A 116 -37.11 45.56 -14.67
N PRO A 117 -35.79 45.86 -14.66
CA PRO A 117 -34.74 44.93 -15.06
C PRO A 117 -34.61 43.76 -14.08
N PHE A 118 -34.93 42.55 -14.57
CA PHE A 118 -35.06 41.34 -13.74
C PHE A 118 -33.83 41.03 -12.86
N TRP A 119 -32.60 41.16 -13.38
CA TRP A 119 -31.40 40.77 -12.65
C TRP A 119 -30.94 41.80 -11.61
N LEU A 120 -31.46 43.03 -11.66
CA LEU A 120 -31.14 44.10 -10.72
C LEU A 120 -32.16 44.21 -9.57
N ARG A 121 -33.26 43.44 -9.60
CA ARG A 121 -34.27 43.43 -8.53
C ARG A 121 -33.63 43.15 -7.15
N PRO A 122 -34.07 43.78 -6.05
CA PRO A 122 -33.46 43.59 -4.72
C PRO A 122 -33.44 42.15 -4.24
N SER A 123 -34.41 41.33 -4.65
CA SER A 123 -34.45 39.89 -4.35
C SER A 123 -33.29 39.13 -5.00
N VAL A 124 -32.96 39.42 -6.26
CA VAL A 124 -31.86 38.77 -6.98
C VAL A 124 -30.51 39.20 -6.42
N LEU A 125 -30.32 40.49 -6.15
CA LEU A 125 -29.12 41.01 -5.48
C LEU A 125 -28.96 40.45 -4.05
N GLY A 126 -30.08 40.29 -3.31
CA GLY A 126 -30.10 39.68 -1.99
C GLY A 126 -29.66 38.21 -2.00
N ILE A 127 -30.10 37.41 -2.99
CA ILE A 127 -29.66 36.01 -3.15
C ILE A 127 -28.14 35.93 -3.35
N PHE A 128 -27.54 36.79 -4.17
CA PHE A 128 -26.08 36.86 -4.31
C PHE A 128 -25.39 37.27 -3.00
N SER A 129 -25.94 38.25 -2.27
CA SER A 129 -25.36 38.70 -0.99
C SER A 129 -25.39 37.60 0.07
N VAL A 130 -26.48 36.85 0.18
CA VAL A 130 -26.58 35.66 1.06
C VAL A 130 -25.57 34.59 0.64
N PHE A 131 -25.43 34.29 -0.65
CA PHE A 131 -24.44 33.33 -1.13
C PHE A 131 -23.00 33.71 -0.73
N PHE A 132 -22.60 34.98 -0.93
CA PHE A 132 -21.26 35.45 -0.56
C PHE A 132 -21.05 35.47 0.97
N LEU A 133 -22.08 35.79 1.76
CA LEU A 133 -22.05 35.70 3.22
C LEU A 133 -21.83 34.24 3.67
N CYS A 134 -22.57 33.29 3.10
CA CYS A 134 -22.41 31.87 3.39
C CYS A 134 -20.99 31.38 3.06
N CYS A 135 -20.43 31.74 1.90
CA CYS A 135 -19.04 31.41 1.56
C CYS A 135 -18.01 32.03 2.53
N ALA A 136 -18.23 33.28 2.95
CA ALA A 136 -17.37 33.98 3.90
C ALA A 136 -17.36 33.34 5.31
N VAL A 137 -18.47 32.71 5.74
CA VAL A 137 -18.57 32.00 7.02
C VAL A 137 -18.11 30.54 6.91
N ALA A 138 -18.40 29.86 5.80
CA ALA A 138 -18.06 28.46 5.61
C ALA A 138 -16.54 28.24 5.49
N LEU A 139 -15.83 29.06 4.71
CA LEU A 139 -14.39 28.87 4.46
C LEU A 139 -13.53 28.91 5.75
N PRO A 140 -13.71 29.85 6.70
CA PRO A 140 -12.99 29.84 7.98
C PRO A 140 -13.33 28.63 8.86
N VAL A 141 -14.61 28.23 8.93
CA VAL A 141 -15.04 27.06 9.72
C VAL A 141 -14.38 25.78 9.17
N ILE A 142 -14.37 25.62 7.85
CA ILE A 142 -13.72 24.51 7.15
C ILE A 142 -12.20 24.54 7.39
N LEU A 143 -11.55 25.71 7.37
CA LEU A 143 -10.11 25.84 7.65
C LEU A 143 -9.75 25.44 9.09
N VAL A 144 -10.53 25.89 10.08
CA VAL A 144 -10.32 25.53 11.49
C VAL A 144 -10.53 24.02 11.71
N LEU A 145 -11.58 23.44 11.12
CA LEU A 145 -11.84 22.00 11.20
C LEU A 145 -10.72 21.19 10.52
N SER A 146 -10.26 21.62 9.34
CA SER A 146 -9.14 21.00 8.62
C SER A 146 -7.84 21.02 9.43
N ASN A 147 -7.56 22.09 10.16
CA ASN A 147 -6.35 22.18 10.98
C ASN A 147 -6.46 21.37 12.27
N ARG A 148 -7.64 21.33 12.91
CA ARG A 148 -7.87 20.52 14.12
C ARG A 148 -7.79 19.02 13.87
N ASN A 149 -8.24 18.56 12.70
CA ASN A 149 -8.41 17.13 12.38
C ASN A 149 -7.29 16.55 11.50
N ASN A 150 -6.23 17.32 11.20
CA ASN A 150 -5.19 16.97 10.21
C ASN A 150 -5.79 16.59 8.84
N GLY A 151 -6.65 17.47 8.33
CA GLY A 151 -7.45 17.28 7.12
C GLY A 151 -8.95 17.08 7.42
N LEU A 152 -9.79 17.30 6.42
CA LEU A 152 -11.26 17.28 6.55
C LEU A 152 -11.87 15.89 6.43
N LEU A 153 -11.51 15.21 5.36
CA LEU A 153 -12.11 13.97 4.89
C LEU A 153 -11.01 13.08 4.30
N GLU A 154 -11.22 11.77 4.38
CA GLU A 154 -10.40 10.78 3.71
C GLU A 154 -10.77 10.77 2.22
N ALA A 155 -9.90 11.34 1.40
CA ALA A 155 -10.10 11.39 -0.04
C ALA A 155 -9.47 10.13 -0.66
N ARG A 156 -10.31 9.25 -1.21
CA ARG A 156 -9.83 8.28 -2.21
C ARG A 156 -9.16 9.08 -3.33
N ARG A 157 -7.98 8.65 -3.83
CA ARG A 157 -7.18 9.43 -4.80
C ARG A 157 -8.01 9.84 -6.03
N ASP A 158 -8.92 8.97 -6.48
CA ASP A 158 -9.89 9.22 -7.56
C ASP A 158 -10.81 10.44 -7.33
N LEU A 159 -11.13 10.78 -6.07
CA LEU A 159 -12.05 11.85 -5.69
C LEU A 159 -11.36 13.22 -5.54
N GLU A 160 -10.02 13.30 -5.58
CA GLU A 160 -9.28 14.58 -5.54
C GLU A 160 -9.76 15.53 -6.66
N GLN A 161 -10.05 14.96 -7.82
CA GLN A 161 -10.55 15.65 -9.00
C GLN A 161 -11.92 16.32 -8.74
N LEU A 162 -12.82 15.63 -8.03
CA LEU A 162 -14.14 16.14 -7.69
C LEU A 162 -14.06 17.35 -6.75
N TRP A 163 -13.18 17.30 -5.75
CA TRP A 163 -13.00 18.38 -4.76
C TRP A 163 -12.36 19.65 -5.35
N ARG A 164 -11.52 19.55 -6.39
CA ARG A 164 -11.04 20.73 -7.15
C ARG A 164 -12.07 21.27 -8.14
N PHE A 165 -12.79 20.37 -8.83
CA PHE A 165 -13.74 20.76 -9.86
C PHE A 165 -15.01 21.40 -9.29
N GLY A 166 -15.62 20.80 -8.26
CA GLY A 166 -16.93 21.18 -7.72
C GLY A 166 -17.06 22.67 -7.33
N PRO A 167 -16.20 23.20 -6.44
CA PRO A 167 -16.24 24.61 -6.04
C PRO A 167 -16.03 25.55 -7.24
N THR A 168 -15.10 25.21 -8.13
CA THR A 168 -14.79 25.97 -9.34
C THR A 168 -16.00 26.01 -10.31
N ALA A 169 -16.74 24.91 -10.43
CA ALA A 169 -17.98 24.82 -11.22
C ALA A 169 -19.13 25.63 -10.61
N VAL A 170 -19.26 25.68 -9.27
CA VAL A 170 -20.26 26.54 -8.60
C VAL A 170 -19.96 28.02 -8.83
N PHE A 171 -18.70 28.45 -8.65
CA PHE A 171 -18.33 29.86 -8.83
C PHE A 171 -18.40 30.32 -10.30
N THR A 172 -18.12 29.45 -11.28
CA THR A 172 -18.35 29.77 -12.70
C THR A 172 -19.84 29.92 -13.02
N LEU A 173 -20.71 29.05 -12.50
CA LEU A 173 -22.17 29.16 -12.64
C LEU A 173 -22.72 30.45 -12.00
N VAL A 174 -22.26 30.80 -10.79
CA VAL A 174 -22.59 32.09 -10.13
C VAL A 174 -22.13 33.28 -10.98
N THR A 175 -20.94 33.19 -11.58
CA THR A 175 -20.40 34.25 -12.46
C THR A 175 -21.16 34.39 -13.77
N VAL A 176 -21.69 33.30 -14.35
CA VAL A 176 -22.59 33.35 -15.52
C VAL A 176 -23.86 34.13 -15.19
N PHE A 177 -24.46 33.92 -14.01
CA PHE A 177 -25.61 34.72 -13.59
C PHE A 177 -25.24 36.17 -13.22
N TRP A 178 -24.12 36.39 -12.50
CA TRP A 178 -23.67 37.75 -12.18
C TRP A 178 -23.33 38.58 -13.43
N SER A 179 -22.85 37.96 -14.52
CA SER A 179 -22.63 38.65 -15.80
C SER A 179 -23.88 39.33 -16.36
N ARG A 180 -25.09 38.87 -15.97
CA ARG A 180 -26.36 39.51 -16.34
C ARG A 180 -26.64 40.76 -15.48
N VAL A 181 -26.23 40.74 -14.21
CA VAL A 181 -26.28 41.91 -13.30
C VAL A 181 -25.32 42.99 -13.79
N GLU A 182 -24.09 42.62 -14.17
CA GLU A 182 -23.13 43.54 -14.81
C GLU A 182 -23.71 44.09 -16.12
N LEU A 183 -24.10 43.22 -17.06
CA LEU A 183 -24.57 43.64 -18.38
C LEU A 183 -25.79 44.57 -18.30
N GLN A 184 -26.80 44.25 -17.50
CA GLN A 184 -27.96 45.13 -17.31
C GLN A 184 -27.57 46.43 -16.60
N THR A 185 -26.65 46.41 -15.62
CA THR A 185 -26.17 47.66 -14.99
C THR A 185 -25.47 48.56 -16.01
N LEU A 186 -24.54 48.02 -16.80
CA LEU A 186 -23.82 48.77 -17.84
C LEU A 186 -24.76 49.32 -18.91
N ARG A 187 -25.81 48.56 -19.25
CA ARG A 187 -26.78 48.90 -20.28
C ARG A 187 -27.79 49.94 -19.83
N TYR A 188 -28.31 49.90 -18.60
CA TYR A 188 -29.35 50.85 -18.16
C TYR A 188 -28.82 52.11 -17.45
N PHE A 189 -27.53 52.16 -17.06
CA PHE A 189 -26.96 53.30 -16.32
C PHE A 189 -27.06 54.67 -17.04
N PRO A 190 -26.81 54.81 -18.36
CA PRO A 190 -26.96 56.11 -19.04
C PRO A 190 -28.39 56.70 -18.95
N TRP A 191 -29.43 55.85 -18.93
CA TRP A 191 -30.83 56.25 -18.82
C TRP A 191 -31.17 56.74 -17.40
N VAL A 192 -30.58 56.15 -16.36
CA VAL A 192 -30.66 56.64 -14.97
C VAL A 192 -29.94 57.98 -14.81
N GLN A 193 -28.75 58.11 -15.41
CA GLN A 193 -27.94 59.33 -15.31
C GLN A 193 -28.56 60.53 -16.05
N SER A 194 -29.43 60.29 -17.05
CA SER A 194 -30.17 61.33 -17.80
C SER A 194 -31.03 62.25 -16.93
N ARG A 195 -31.36 61.82 -15.71
CA ARG A 195 -32.14 62.59 -14.72
C ARG A 195 -31.29 63.50 -13.83
N HIS A 196 -29.95 63.35 -13.84
CA HIS A 196 -29.04 63.89 -12.82
C HIS A 196 -27.86 64.70 -13.36
N SER A 197 -27.56 64.65 -14.66
CA SER A 197 -26.44 65.37 -15.30
C SER A 197 -26.73 65.57 -16.79
N GLN A 198 -25.98 66.45 -17.46
CA GLN A 198 -26.05 66.65 -18.91
C GLN A 198 -25.01 65.79 -19.68
N ASP A 199 -23.94 65.31 -19.03
CA ASP A 199 -22.85 64.56 -19.68
C ASP A 199 -23.20 63.10 -20.02
N PHE A 200 -24.41 62.64 -19.68
CA PHE A 200 -24.88 61.28 -19.93
C PHE A 200 -25.04 60.94 -21.43
N TYR A 201 -25.20 61.94 -22.28
CA TYR A 201 -25.70 61.77 -23.65
C TYR A 201 -24.80 60.86 -24.52
N ALA A 202 -23.47 61.03 -24.41
CA ALA A 202 -22.46 60.26 -25.13
C ALA A 202 -21.89 59.08 -24.29
N LEU A 203 -22.53 58.71 -23.19
CA LEU A 203 -22.04 57.68 -22.28
C LEU A 203 -22.39 56.29 -22.79
N ASP A 204 -21.36 55.52 -23.17
CA ASP A 204 -21.47 54.07 -23.37
C ASP A 204 -20.38 53.34 -22.57
N TYR A 205 -20.80 52.30 -21.86
CA TYR A 205 -19.94 51.33 -21.19
C TYR A 205 -20.01 49.92 -21.81
N THR A 206 -21.06 49.61 -22.56
CA THR A 206 -21.31 48.27 -23.12
C THR A 206 -20.31 47.87 -24.20
N SER A 207 -19.79 48.82 -24.97
CA SER A 207 -18.75 48.58 -25.98
C SER A 207 -17.30 48.48 -25.42
N LYS A 208 -17.13 48.51 -24.08
CA LYS A 208 -15.81 48.57 -23.42
C LYS A 208 -15.54 47.30 -22.59
N ILE A 209 -14.27 46.97 -22.41
CA ILE A 209 -13.87 45.83 -21.56
C ILE A 209 -13.87 46.21 -20.06
N SER A 210 -14.26 45.29 -19.17
CA SER A 210 -14.44 45.56 -17.74
C SER A 210 -13.28 46.32 -17.05
N PRO A 211 -11.98 46.10 -17.33
CA PRO A 211 -10.90 46.90 -16.73
C PRO A 211 -10.94 48.38 -17.10
N ILE A 212 -11.31 48.72 -18.34
CA ILE A 212 -11.47 50.12 -18.79
C ILE A 212 -12.70 50.73 -18.12
N ILE A 213 -13.79 49.97 -18.00
CA ILE A 213 -15.00 50.40 -17.31
C ILE A 213 -14.71 50.70 -15.84
N LEU A 214 -13.95 49.85 -15.15
CA LEU A 214 -13.59 50.05 -13.74
C LEU A 214 -12.87 51.39 -13.52
N VAL A 215 -11.83 51.67 -14.32
CA VAL A 215 -11.07 52.93 -14.22
C VAL A 215 -11.92 54.15 -14.64
N GLN A 216 -12.69 54.05 -15.71
CA GLN A 216 -13.53 55.16 -16.20
C GLN A 216 -14.69 55.46 -15.25
N SER A 217 -15.36 54.44 -14.69
CA SER A 217 -16.47 54.63 -13.74
C SER A 217 -16.00 55.22 -12.42
N LEU A 218 -14.83 54.83 -11.92
CA LEU A 218 -14.21 55.46 -10.75
C LEU A 218 -13.87 56.94 -11.02
N ARG A 219 -13.19 57.23 -12.15
CA ARG A 219 -12.84 58.61 -12.55
C ARG A 219 -14.08 59.50 -12.72
N ASN A 220 -15.17 58.95 -13.24
CA ASN A 220 -16.44 59.65 -13.44
C ASN A 220 -17.35 59.64 -12.20
N LYS A 221 -16.89 59.09 -11.06
CA LYS A 221 -17.67 58.94 -9.81
C LYS A 221 -18.97 58.12 -9.96
N HIS A 222 -19.07 57.27 -10.98
CA HIS A 222 -20.20 56.39 -11.26
C HIS A 222 -20.15 55.13 -10.39
N PHE A 223 -20.27 55.30 -9.07
CA PHE A 223 -20.00 54.25 -8.07
C PHE A 223 -20.77 52.94 -8.27
N MET A 224 -22.02 52.95 -8.75
CA MET A 224 -22.79 51.72 -9.00
C MET A 224 -22.13 50.84 -10.08
N VAL A 225 -21.67 51.45 -11.17
CA VAL A 225 -20.94 50.77 -12.26
C VAL A 225 -19.58 50.25 -11.76
N PHE A 226 -18.86 51.07 -10.99
CA PHE A 226 -17.58 50.68 -10.40
C PHE A 226 -17.72 49.44 -9.49
N ILE A 227 -18.69 49.46 -8.58
CA ILE A 227 -18.90 48.40 -7.58
C ILE A 227 -19.35 47.07 -8.23
N ILE A 228 -20.20 47.11 -9.25
CA ILE A 228 -20.67 45.89 -9.94
C ILE A 228 -19.61 45.33 -10.90
N THR A 229 -18.82 46.16 -11.58
CA THR A 229 -17.67 45.67 -12.39
C THR A 229 -16.51 45.16 -11.53
N LEU A 230 -16.28 45.76 -10.37
CA LEU A 230 -15.36 45.24 -9.34
C LEU A 230 -15.78 43.84 -8.88
N THR A 231 -17.08 43.60 -8.69
CA THR A 231 -17.61 42.26 -8.35
C THR A 231 -17.28 41.22 -9.41
N THR A 232 -17.51 41.53 -10.69
CA THR A 232 -17.15 40.62 -11.79
C THR A 232 -15.65 40.29 -11.78
N ILE A 233 -14.79 41.27 -11.53
CA ILE A 233 -13.33 41.07 -11.52
C ILE A 233 -12.92 40.19 -10.33
N LEU A 234 -13.46 40.44 -9.14
CA LEU A 234 -13.20 39.63 -7.94
C LEU A 234 -13.71 38.20 -8.08
N LEU A 235 -14.92 37.98 -8.63
CA LEU A 235 -15.45 36.66 -8.96
C LEU A 235 -14.53 35.88 -9.92
N LYS A 236 -14.05 36.54 -10.98
CA LYS A 236 -13.12 35.96 -11.95
C LYS A 236 -11.77 35.59 -11.31
N VAL A 237 -11.27 36.38 -10.36
CA VAL A 237 -10.08 36.04 -9.56
C VAL A 237 -10.35 34.87 -8.60
N GLN A 238 -11.52 34.81 -7.96
CA GLN A 238 -11.88 33.68 -7.10
C GLN A 238 -11.91 32.35 -7.88
N ILE A 239 -12.46 32.33 -9.10
CA ILE A 239 -12.44 31.13 -9.97
C ILE A 239 -11.01 30.65 -10.27
N VAL A 240 -10.06 31.56 -10.49
CA VAL A 240 -8.63 31.22 -10.71
C VAL A 240 -7.97 30.65 -9.44
N LEU A 241 -8.42 31.08 -8.26
CA LEU A 241 -7.88 30.61 -6.98
C LEU A 241 -8.52 29.30 -6.47
N MET A 242 -9.79 29.03 -6.76
CA MET A 242 -10.54 27.85 -6.27
C MET A 242 -9.84 26.49 -6.53
N PRO A 243 -9.26 26.21 -7.71
CA PRO A 243 -8.47 24.99 -7.96
C PRO A 243 -7.34 24.73 -6.94
N ASN A 244 -6.81 25.80 -6.34
CA ASN A 244 -5.66 25.77 -5.44
C ASN A 244 -6.05 25.72 -3.95
N LEU A 245 -7.35 25.71 -3.64
CA LEU A 245 -7.85 25.66 -2.25
C LEU A 245 -7.53 24.31 -1.58
N PHE A 246 -7.53 23.21 -2.33
CA PHE A 246 -7.41 21.86 -1.79
C PHE A 246 -6.18 21.09 -2.31
N TYR A 247 -5.44 20.48 -1.38
CA TYR A 247 -4.36 19.52 -1.67
C TYR A 247 -4.53 18.26 -0.81
N LEU A 248 -3.89 17.16 -1.24
CA LEU A 248 -3.82 15.94 -0.46
C LEU A 248 -2.57 15.95 0.43
N LYS A 249 -2.75 15.58 1.70
CA LYS A 249 -1.67 15.23 2.62
C LYS A 249 -1.84 13.77 3.04
N THR A 250 -0.78 12.97 2.99
CA THR A 250 -0.81 11.60 3.51
C THR A 250 -0.69 11.63 5.04
N VAL A 251 -1.55 10.88 5.71
CA VAL A 251 -1.66 10.80 7.17
C VAL A 251 -1.93 9.35 7.57
N TRP A 252 -1.12 8.84 8.49
CA TRP A 252 -1.31 7.54 9.11
C TRP A 252 -2.49 7.58 10.08
N VAL A 253 -3.47 6.71 9.87
CA VAL A 253 -4.70 6.64 10.68
C VAL A 253 -4.91 5.22 11.13
N SER A 254 -4.86 4.96 12.44
CA SER A 254 -5.20 3.63 12.95
C SER A 254 -6.70 3.37 12.82
N ARG A 255 -7.04 2.18 12.33
CA ARG A 255 -8.42 1.69 12.19
C ARG A 255 -8.55 0.33 12.86
N PRO A 256 -9.73 0.00 13.43
CA PRO A 256 -10.00 -1.36 13.86
C PRO A 256 -9.93 -2.32 12.66
N ILE A 257 -9.37 -3.50 12.88
CA ILE A 257 -9.35 -4.62 11.93
C ILE A 257 -9.73 -5.92 12.64
N ASP A 258 -10.37 -6.83 11.90
CA ASP A 258 -10.62 -8.19 12.38
C ASP A 258 -9.31 -8.97 12.41
N ILE A 259 -9.01 -9.53 13.57
CA ILE A 259 -7.82 -10.33 13.84
C ILE A 259 -8.24 -11.76 14.16
N GLN A 260 -7.47 -12.72 13.65
CA GLN A 260 -7.58 -14.13 13.98
C GLN A 260 -6.37 -14.51 14.85
N ILE A 261 -6.65 -14.83 16.11
CA ILE A 261 -5.72 -15.51 17.01
C ILE A 261 -5.70 -16.99 16.61
N TRP A 262 -4.51 -17.61 16.63
CA TRP A 262 -4.30 -18.99 16.16
C TRP A 262 -3.98 -20.00 17.26
N ASP A 263 -3.71 -19.54 18.48
CA ASP A 263 -3.34 -20.39 19.59
C ASP A 263 -3.81 -19.90 20.96
N SER A 264 -3.79 -20.83 21.91
CA SER A 264 -4.12 -20.65 23.32
C SER A 264 -3.07 -21.37 24.17
N PHE A 265 -2.95 -20.97 25.45
CA PHE A 265 -1.98 -21.56 26.37
C PHE A 265 -2.60 -22.69 27.19
N GLU A 266 -1.93 -23.84 27.18
CA GLU A 266 -2.34 -24.99 27.95
C GLU A 266 -1.88 -24.85 29.42
N THR A 267 -2.84 -24.47 30.28
CA THR A 267 -2.60 -24.13 31.70
C THR A 267 -2.90 -25.27 32.68
N GLY A 268 -3.34 -26.42 32.16
CA GLY A 268 -3.66 -27.64 32.89
C GLY A 268 -2.45 -28.52 33.16
N ASP A 269 -2.64 -29.52 34.03
CA ASP A 269 -1.65 -30.55 34.32
C ASP A 269 -1.67 -31.62 33.21
N LYS A 270 -0.51 -32.12 32.79
CA LYS A 270 -0.39 -32.95 31.57
C LYS A 270 0.60 -34.10 31.72
N ASP A 271 0.06 -35.29 31.90
CA ASP A 271 0.80 -36.56 31.95
C ASP A 271 1.36 -36.95 30.56
N GLY A 272 2.43 -36.26 30.14
CA GLY A 272 3.22 -36.64 28.97
C GLY A 272 3.41 -35.55 27.92
N PHE A 273 4.41 -34.68 28.12
CA PHE A 273 4.98 -33.90 27.01
C PHE A 273 5.80 -34.80 26.08
N ASN A 274 5.67 -34.63 24.76
CA ASN A 274 6.51 -35.29 23.78
C ASN A 274 7.94 -34.76 23.84
N TYR A 275 8.92 -35.60 23.52
CA TYR A 275 10.32 -35.22 23.48
C TYR A 275 10.62 -34.45 22.17
N LEU A 276 10.96 -33.17 22.28
CA LEU A 276 11.12 -32.26 21.14
C LEU A 276 12.28 -31.30 21.39
N ALA A 277 13.44 -31.60 20.80
CA ALA A 277 14.65 -30.79 20.95
C ALA A 277 14.63 -29.45 20.19
N ASP A 278 13.65 -29.24 19.31
CA ASP A 278 13.49 -28.00 18.52
C ASP A 278 13.56 -26.72 19.38
N GLY A 279 12.99 -26.72 20.59
CA GLY A 279 13.07 -25.58 21.51
C GLY A 279 14.50 -25.21 21.94
N TYR A 280 15.36 -26.22 22.14
CA TYR A 280 16.79 -26.02 22.43
C TYR A 280 17.57 -25.55 21.21
N TYR A 281 17.34 -26.16 20.06
CA TYR A 281 18.00 -25.78 18.81
C TYR A 281 17.61 -24.34 18.38
N ASN A 282 16.35 -23.94 18.57
CA ASN A 282 15.88 -22.59 18.27
C ASN A 282 16.43 -21.54 19.24
N ALA A 283 16.46 -21.82 20.55
CA ALA A 283 17.12 -20.94 21.52
C ALA A 283 18.61 -20.76 21.22
N ARG A 284 19.27 -21.82 20.74
CA ARG A 284 20.67 -21.77 20.30
C ARG A 284 20.85 -20.92 19.04
N ALA A 285 20.00 -21.09 18.03
CA ALA A 285 20.07 -20.29 16.79
C ALA A 285 19.89 -18.78 17.04
N ILE A 286 19.04 -18.41 18.00
CA ILE A 286 18.81 -17.01 18.38
C ILE A 286 20.04 -16.45 19.09
N ARG A 287 20.64 -17.20 20.03
CA ARG A 287 21.83 -16.74 20.76
C ARG A 287 23.11 -16.74 19.91
N ASP A 288 23.43 -17.86 19.26
CA ASP A 288 24.72 -18.08 18.60
C ASP A 288 24.82 -17.34 17.25
N PHE A 289 23.70 -16.95 16.63
CA PHE A 289 23.67 -16.22 15.35
C PHE A 289 22.79 -14.95 15.33
N ASN A 290 22.25 -14.51 16.47
CA ASN A 290 21.35 -13.34 16.57
C ASN A 290 20.13 -13.41 15.62
N THR A 291 19.59 -14.61 15.40
CA THR A 291 18.41 -14.80 14.53
C THR A 291 17.13 -14.28 15.19
N GLY A 292 16.15 -13.86 14.38
CA GLY A 292 14.93 -13.23 14.85
C GLY A 292 14.14 -14.09 15.84
N ILE A 293 13.71 -13.46 16.95
CA ILE A 293 12.88 -14.11 17.97
C ILE A 293 11.54 -14.55 17.32
N PRO A 294 11.09 -15.81 17.51
CA PRO A 294 9.87 -16.32 16.88
C PRO A 294 8.64 -15.49 17.21
N PHE A 295 7.72 -15.37 16.26
CA PHE A 295 6.45 -14.67 16.51
C PHE A 295 5.69 -15.35 17.65
N GLY A 296 5.12 -14.55 18.56
CA GLY A 296 4.56 -15.05 19.81
C GLY A 296 5.57 -15.19 20.97
N VAL A 297 6.88 -14.97 20.78
CA VAL A 297 7.89 -15.02 21.85
C VAL A 297 8.43 -13.63 22.16
N GLY A 298 8.64 -13.34 23.43
CA GLY A 298 9.46 -12.23 23.94
C GLY A 298 10.42 -12.74 25.01
N ASN A 299 11.39 -11.93 25.44
CA ASN A 299 12.53 -12.39 26.27
C ASN A 299 12.13 -13.39 27.39
N ASN A 300 11.31 -12.96 28.35
CA ASN A 300 10.86 -13.79 29.48
C ASN A 300 9.35 -14.12 29.39
N SER A 301 8.76 -14.11 28.19
CA SER A 301 7.30 -14.20 28.02
C SER A 301 6.86 -14.79 26.68
N LEU A 302 5.63 -15.28 26.65
CA LEU A 302 5.01 -15.93 25.51
C LEU A 302 3.65 -15.27 25.28
N TYR A 303 3.34 -14.77 24.09
CA TYR A 303 2.04 -14.17 23.75
C TYR A 303 1.35 -14.95 22.62
N GLN A 304 0.02 -14.89 22.56
CA GLN A 304 -0.72 -15.63 21.53
C GLN A 304 -0.35 -15.12 20.12
N THR A 305 -0.23 -16.02 19.15
CA THR A 305 0.02 -15.61 17.76
C THR A 305 -1.28 -15.18 17.07
N PHE A 306 -1.22 -14.15 16.24
CA PHE A 306 -2.39 -13.56 15.60
C PHE A 306 -2.08 -13.00 14.20
N THR A 307 -3.08 -12.97 13.33
CA THR A 307 -2.96 -12.41 11.97
C THR A 307 -4.20 -11.59 11.57
N ASP A 308 -4.08 -10.80 10.52
CA ASP A 308 -5.20 -10.16 9.83
C ASP A 308 -6.18 -11.21 9.26
N ALA A 309 -7.42 -11.24 9.76
CA ALA A 309 -8.41 -12.24 9.38
C ALA A 309 -8.96 -12.09 7.95
N THR A 310 -8.66 -10.97 7.28
CA THR A 310 -9.10 -10.70 5.90
C THR A 310 -8.11 -11.22 4.84
N ARG A 311 -6.87 -11.50 5.25
CA ARG A 311 -5.82 -12.08 4.40
C ARG A 311 -5.74 -13.58 4.70
N ALA A 312 -6.20 -14.42 3.77
CA ALA A 312 -6.40 -15.86 3.99
C ALA A 312 -5.12 -16.73 4.15
N ASN A 313 -3.96 -16.14 4.44
CA ASN A 313 -2.68 -16.83 4.66
C ASN A 313 -2.19 -16.61 6.10
N LYS A 314 -1.55 -17.63 6.70
CA LYS A 314 -1.04 -17.57 8.08
C LYS A 314 0.15 -16.60 8.28
N ASP A 315 0.73 -16.11 7.19
CA ASP A 315 1.82 -15.12 7.22
C ASP A 315 1.31 -13.67 7.23
N ALA A 316 0.01 -13.45 7.43
CA ALA A 316 -0.65 -12.14 7.42
C ALA A 316 -0.42 -11.29 8.69
N ARG A 317 0.85 -11.21 9.11
CA ARG A 317 1.39 -10.30 10.13
C ARG A 317 1.34 -8.82 9.71
N GLY A 318 1.77 -7.95 10.61
CA GLY A 318 2.05 -6.54 10.29
C GLY A 318 3.25 -6.37 9.37
N THR A 319 3.52 -5.11 9.01
CA THR A 319 4.76 -4.69 8.34
C THR A 319 5.25 -3.40 8.98
N ILE A 320 6.51 -3.00 8.74
CA ILE A 320 7.07 -1.73 9.24
C ILE A 320 6.20 -0.53 8.82
N ASP A 321 5.69 -0.54 7.58
CA ASP A 321 4.75 0.47 7.07
C ASP A 321 3.30 0.31 7.57
N SER A 322 2.91 -0.86 8.11
CA SER A 322 1.53 -1.13 8.52
C SER A 322 1.43 -2.13 9.68
N PRO A 323 1.99 -1.78 10.86
CA PRO A 323 2.06 -2.70 11.99
C PRO A 323 0.67 -3.00 12.56
N ILE A 324 0.45 -4.22 13.05
CA ILE A 324 -0.80 -4.61 13.69
C ILE A 324 -0.64 -4.46 15.20
N THR A 325 -1.58 -3.77 15.86
CA THR A 325 -1.75 -3.83 17.31
C THR A 325 -2.87 -4.79 17.70
N ALA A 326 -2.62 -5.65 18.69
CA ALA A 326 -3.61 -6.58 19.23
C ALA A 326 -3.46 -6.73 20.75
N ARG A 327 -4.59 -6.91 21.45
CA ARG A 327 -4.61 -7.27 22.87
C ARG A 327 -4.86 -8.76 23.01
N VAL A 328 -3.87 -9.49 23.51
CA VAL A 328 -3.87 -10.97 23.60
C VAL A 328 -3.47 -11.43 25.00
N ASP A 329 -3.60 -12.72 25.29
CA ASP A 329 -2.98 -13.31 26.48
C ASP A 329 -1.46 -13.39 26.33
N GLY A 330 -0.76 -13.08 27.42
CA GLY A 330 0.65 -13.30 27.63
C GLY A 330 0.86 -14.23 28.83
N LEU A 331 1.54 -15.34 28.60
CA LEU A 331 2.06 -16.26 29.62
C LEU A 331 3.48 -15.83 30.00
N PHE A 332 3.73 -15.70 31.30
CA PHE A 332 4.98 -15.25 31.88
C PHE A 332 5.59 -16.35 32.75
N PHE A 333 6.92 -16.41 32.76
CA PHE A 333 7.71 -17.27 33.64
C PHE A 333 8.72 -16.43 34.40
N ASP A 334 8.87 -16.70 35.69
CA ASP A 334 9.84 -16.02 36.55
C ASP A 334 10.51 -17.02 37.49
N VAL A 335 11.76 -16.75 37.88
CA VAL A 335 12.60 -17.64 38.69
C VAL A 335 13.35 -16.83 39.73
N GLU A 336 13.15 -17.20 40.99
CA GLU A 336 13.95 -16.71 42.11
C GLU A 336 14.91 -17.78 42.59
N CYS A 337 16.14 -17.38 42.92
CA CYS A 337 17.20 -18.24 43.41
C CYS A 337 17.88 -17.64 44.65
N ARG A 338 18.50 -18.48 45.48
CA ARG A 338 19.34 -18.12 46.63
C ARG A 338 20.67 -18.86 46.54
N GLU A 339 21.76 -18.16 46.86
CA GLU A 339 23.11 -18.71 46.79
C GLU A 339 23.42 -19.61 47.99
N LEU A 340 24.40 -20.51 47.82
CA LEU A 340 24.92 -21.40 48.85
C LEU A 340 25.81 -20.60 49.83
N GLU A 341 25.39 -20.51 51.09
CA GLU A 341 26.14 -19.89 52.18
C GLU A 341 27.23 -20.85 52.71
N SER A 342 26.91 -22.13 52.87
CA SER A 342 27.88 -23.15 53.30
C SER A 342 27.49 -24.57 52.88
N CYS A 343 28.51 -25.37 52.56
CA CYS A 343 28.39 -26.76 52.16
C CYS A 343 29.36 -27.61 52.98
N THR A 344 28.87 -28.69 53.56
CA THR A 344 29.70 -29.67 54.28
C THR A 344 29.42 -31.08 53.77
N SER A 345 30.45 -31.94 53.75
CA SER A 345 30.31 -33.35 53.35
C SER A 345 30.45 -34.28 54.56
N THR A 346 29.55 -35.25 54.62
CA THR A 346 29.58 -36.34 55.61
C THR A 346 29.68 -37.69 54.90
N VAL A 347 30.70 -38.49 55.25
CA VAL A 347 31.03 -39.77 54.61
C VAL A 347 30.41 -40.93 55.39
N PHE A 348 29.67 -41.79 54.70
CA PHE A 348 28.97 -42.95 55.26
C PHE A 348 29.44 -44.22 54.56
N HIS A 349 30.12 -45.10 55.29
CA HIS A 349 30.44 -46.45 54.84
C HIS A 349 29.25 -47.39 55.13
N GLY A 350 28.81 -48.15 54.14
CA GLY A 350 27.71 -49.10 54.29
C GLY A 350 27.99 -50.45 53.60
N PRO A 351 27.44 -51.56 54.13
CA PRO A 351 27.52 -52.86 53.48
C PRO A 351 26.61 -52.90 52.24
N ARG A 352 27.08 -53.54 51.16
CA ARG A 352 26.26 -53.78 49.97
C ARG A 352 25.25 -54.91 50.19
N PHE A 353 23.97 -54.61 50.00
CA PHE A 353 22.96 -55.62 49.70
C PHE A 353 23.03 -56.03 48.23
N ASN A 354 24.02 -56.85 47.86
CA ASN A 354 23.94 -57.64 46.62
C ASN A 354 24.53 -59.05 46.83
N ARG A 355 23.87 -60.07 46.28
CA ARG A 355 23.92 -61.46 46.77
C ARG A 355 25.09 -62.28 46.19
N SER A 356 26.32 -61.75 46.27
CA SER A 356 27.53 -62.50 45.86
C SER A 356 28.85 -62.03 46.47
N THR A 357 29.01 -60.75 46.85
CA THR A 357 30.31 -60.21 47.31
C THR A 357 30.13 -59.08 48.32
N GLU A 358 30.79 -59.22 49.48
CA GLU A 358 30.91 -58.15 50.48
C GLU A 358 31.91 -57.10 50.00
N ALA A 359 31.40 -56.05 49.36
CA ALA A 359 32.16 -54.85 49.05
C ALA A 359 31.57 -53.65 49.80
N ASN A 360 32.41 -52.96 50.57
CA ASN A 360 32.00 -51.75 51.29
C ASN A 360 31.75 -50.62 50.29
N GLU A 361 30.53 -50.08 50.29
CA GLU A 361 30.19 -48.90 49.48
C GLU A 361 30.38 -47.66 50.34
N THR A 362 31.30 -46.79 49.93
CA THR A 362 31.53 -45.51 50.58
C THR A 362 30.66 -44.47 49.90
N SER A 363 29.68 -43.95 50.64
CA SER A 363 28.73 -42.97 50.14
C SER A 363 28.93 -41.60 50.79
N VAL A 364 28.66 -40.54 50.04
CA VAL A 364 28.81 -39.15 50.52
C VAL A 364 27.45 -38.47 50.57
N ARG A 365 27.19 -37.77 51.67
CA ARG A 365 26.08 -36.84 51.84
C ARG A 365 26.64 -35.42 51.84
N LEU A 366 25.92 -34.48 51.23
CA LEU A 366 26.14 -33.05 51.38
C LEU A 366 25.04 -32.46 52.23
N ASP A 367 25.42 -31.57 53.13
CA ASP A 367 24.55 -30.73 53.92
C ASP A 367 24.72 -29.28 53.39
N LEU A 368 23.69 -28.77 52.70
CA LEU A 368 23.73 -27.51 51.94
C LEU A 368 22.86 -26.44 52.62
N LYS A 369 23.48 -25.35 53.07
CA LYS A 369 22.79 -24.19 53.68
C LYS A 369 22.76 -23.02 52.69
N PHE A 370 21.58 -22.47 52.44
CA PHE A 370 21.34 -21.38 51.49
C PHE A 370 20.98 -20.08 52.20
N GLU A 371 21.28 -18.94 51.57
CA GLU A 371 20.90 -17.61 52.05
C GLU A 371 19.38 -17.52 52.32
N ASP A 372 19.01 -16.84 53.41
CA ASP A 372 17.64 -16.69 53.93
C ASP A 372 16.85 -17.98 54.23
N CYS A 373 17.49 -19.16 54.12
CA CYS A 373 16.86 -20.46 54.39
C CYS A 373 17.36 -21.07 55.71
N SER A 374 16.45 -21.24 56.67
CA SER A 374 16.78 -21.59 58.06
C SER A 374 17.15 -23.06 58.33
N GLN A 375 16.93 -23.96 57.37
CA GLN A 375 17.27 -25.39 57.47
C GLN A 375 18.16 -25.84 56.30
N PRO A 376 19.26 -26.58 56.56
CA PRO A 376 20.10 -27.12 55.50
C PRO A 376 19.42 -28.30 54.79
N ILE A 377 19.62 -28.40 53.48
CA ILE A 377 19.08 -29.47 52.63
C ILE A 377 20.11 -30.60 52.54
N GLN A 378 19.73 -31.80 52.97
CA GLN A 378 20.60 -32.98 52.92
C GLN A 378 20.47 -33.72 51.58
N VAL A 379 21.57 -33.90 50.85
CA VAL A 379 21.61 -34.54 49.53
C VAL A 379 22.56 -35.75 49.56
N LYS A 380 22.08 -36.94 49.20
CA LYS A 380 22.96 -38.11 49.00
C LYS A 380 23.51 -38.12 47.57
N VAL A 381 24.84 -38.07 47.46
CA VAL A 381 25.55 -37.73 46.22
C VAL A 381 25.98 -38.98 45.44
N LEU A 382 26.85 -39.78 46.05
CA LEU A 382 27.57 -40.89 45.42
C LEU A 382 27.56 -42.13 46.31
N GLY A 383 27.84 -43.28 45.69
CA GLY A 383 28.20 -44.54 46.35
C GLY A 383 29.32 -45.19 45.55
N VAL A 384 30.53 -45.23 46.09
CA VAL A 384 31.73 -45.73 45.41
C VAL A 384 32.14 -47.06 46.04
N THR A 385 32.26 -48.09 45.20
CA THR A 385 32.87 -49.37 45.59
C THR A 385 34.39 -49.21 45.64
N ASN A 386 34.97 -49.24 46.84
CA ASN A 386 36.42 -49.38 46.96
C ASN A 386 36.77 -50.87 47.04
N SER A 387 37.37 -51.40 45.97
CA SER A 387 38.09 -52.68 46.02
C SER A 387 39.39 -52.45 46.80
N SER A 388 39.43 -52.97 48.03
CA SER A 388 40.43 -52.69 49.07
C SER A 388 41.86 -52.52 48.55
N GLY A 389 42.34 -51.27 48.52
CA GLY A 389 43.74 -50.93 48.23
C GLY A 389 43.97 -49.94 47.09
N LEU A 390 42.95 -49.60 46.29
CA LEU A 390 43.07 -48.57 45.24
C LEU A 390 42.85 -47.15 45.80
N PRO A 391 43.59 -46.14 45.27
CA PRO A 391 43.34 -44.73 45.60
C PRO A 391 42.00 -44.27 45.01
N TRP A 392 41.35 -43.31 45.67
CA TRP A 392 40.19 -42.64 45.09
C TRP A 392 40.56 -41.90 43.80
N PRO A 393 39.82 -42.10 42.69
CA PRO A 393 39.93 -41.23 41.53
C PRO A 393 39.37 -39.84 41.84
N GLU A 394 39.75 -38.83 41.06
CA GLU A 394 39.01 -37.55 41.03
C GLU A 394 37.54 -37.85 40.67
N GLN A 395 36.60 -37.34 41.46
CA GLN A 395 35.17 -37.50 41.25
C GLN A 395 34.51 -36.13 41.15
N ASN A 396 34.14 -35.79 39.93
CA ASN A 396 33.39 -34.59 39.59
C ASN A 396 31.90 -34.92 39.56
N PHE A 397 31.09 -34.10 40.20
CA PHE A 397 29.68 -34.36 40.43
C PHE A 397 28.85 -33.12 40.15
N TRP A 398 27.82 -33.30 39.35
CA TRP A 398 26.93 -32.23 38.91
C TRP A 398 25.52 -32.83 38.79
N LYS A 399 24.57 -32.41 39.61
CA LYS A 399 23.19 -32.92 39.60
C LYS A 399 22.17 -31.86 40.02
N THR A 400 20.92 -32.04 39.60
CA THR A 400 19.77 -31.33 40.15
C THR A 400 18.88 -32.25 40.98
N PHE A 401 18.21 -31.67 41.98
CA PHE A 401 17.35 -32.36 42.92
C PHE A 401 16.06 -31.57 43.15
N GLY A 402 14.90 -32.21 42.97
CA GLY A 402 13.64 -31.66 43.45
C GLY A 402 13.53 -31.80 44.97
N THR A 403 13.11 -30.74 45.65
CA THR A 403 12.87 -30.70 47.10
C THR A 403 11.42 -30.25 47.37
N PRO A 404 10.81 -30.62 48.51
CA PRO A 404 9.65 -29.91 49.03
C PRO A 404 9.98 -28.44 49.32
N ASN A 405 8.95 -27.61 49.49
CA ASN A 405 9.06 -26.16 49.65
C ASN A 405 9.50 -25.73 51.06
N ASN A 406 10.73 -26.14 51.41
CA ASN A 406 11.27 -26.01 52.76
C ASN A 406 11.80 -24.60 53.06
N CYS A 407 12.15 -23.80 52.05
CA CYS A 407 12.54 -22.42 52.26
C CYS A 407 11.36 -21.47 52.06
N SER A 408 11.08 -20.61 53.05
CA SER A 408 10.01 -19.60 53.00
C SER A 408 10.41 -18.32 52.25
N ALA A 409 11.70 -18.10 52.02
CA ALA A 409 12.22 -16.92 51.32
C ALA A 409 12.11 -17.02 49.78
N LEU A 410 11.47 -18.08 49.25
CA LEU A 410 11.27 -18.33 47.82
C LEU A 410 9.78 -18.65 47.54
N PRO A 411 9.25 -18.37 46.33
CA PRO A 411 7.87 -18.68 45.98
C PRO A 411 7.48 -20.15 46.16
N HIS A 412 6.21 -20.40 46.52
CA HIS A 412 5.67 -21.74 46.83
C HIS A 412 4.70 -22.30 45.76
N GLN A 413 4.54 -21.64 44.61
CA GLN A 413 3.61 -22.08 43.54
C GLN A 413 3.97 -23.48 43.01
N PHE A 414 5.26 -23.78 42.89
CA PHE A 414 5.79 -25.05 42.40
C PHE A 414 6.82 -25.62 43.37
N ARG A 415 7.34 -26.83 43.10
CA ARG A 415 8.42 -27.41 43.90
C ARG A 415 9.73 -26.65 43.70
N GLN A 416 10.40 -26.37 44.81
CA GLN A 416 11.77 -25.88 44.86
C GLN A 416 12.75 -26.95 44.33
N PHE A 417 13.88 -26.51 43.79
CA PHE A 417 14.93 -27.40 43.29
C PHE A 417 16.32 -26.87 43.63
N VAL A 418 17.26 -27.79 43.87
CA VAL A 418 18.67 -27.50 44.10
C VAL A 418 19.48 -27.97 42.90
N TYR A 419 20.25 -27.06 42.30
CA TYR A 419 21.40 -27.44 41.49
C TYR A 419 22.62 -27.54 42.41
N VAL A 420 23.41 -28.61 42.30
CA VAL A 420 24.68 -28.74 43.04
C VAL A 420 25.79 -29.30 42.18
N ALA A 421 26.95 -28.67 42.30
CA ALA A 421 28.23 -29.02 41.71
C ALA A 421 29.24 -29.27 42.83
N ALA A 422 29.98 -30.37 42.78
CA ALA A 422 31.00 -30.69 43.78
C ALA A 422 32.13 -31.53 43.19
N LYS A 423 33.32 -31.38 43.75
CA LYS A 423 34.52 -32.12 43.35
C LYS A 423 35.19 -32.77 44.56
N TRP A 424 35.52 -34.04 44.43
CA TRP A 424 36.32 -34.78 45.40
C TRP A 424 37.64 -35.25 44.79
N THR A 425 38.71 -35.16 45.57
CA THR A 425 40.03 -35.72 45.26
C THR A 425 40.51 -36.64 46.40
N PRO A 426 41.43 -37.59 46.15
CA PRO A 426 41.99 -38.42 47.22
C PRO A 426 42.75 -37.57 48.25
N SER A 427 42.52 -37.82 49.55
CA SER A 427 43.26 -37.16 50.62
C SER A 427 44.78 -37.34 50.47
N PRO A 428 45.59 -36.28 50.67
CA PRO A 428 47.05 -36.38 50.65
C PRO A 428 47.59 -37.25 51.80
N GLU A 429 46.87 -37.35 52.91
CA GLU A 429 47.24 -38.16 54.07
C GLU A 429 46.83 -39.63 53.91
N ASN A 430 45.67 -39.89 53.33
CA ASN A 430 45.18 -41.24 53.05
C ASN A 430 44.35 -41.29 51.76
N ARG A 431 44.97 -41.71 50.66
CA ARG A 431 44.34 -41.78 49.33
C ARG A 431 43.10 -42.69 49.25
N SER A 432 42.80 -43.46 50.30
CA SER A 432 41.57 -44.27 50.42
C SER A 432 40.35 -43.46 50.86
N ILE A 433 40.53 -42.20 51.28
CA ILE A 433 39.51 -41.28 51.78
C ILE A 433 39.37 -40.09 50.81
N PRO A 434 38.15 -39.70 50.41
CA PRO A 434 37.94 -38.50 49.61
C PRO A 434 37.95 -37.24 50.48
N ILE A 435 38.57 -36.16 49.98
CA ILE A 435 38.36 -34.78 50.48
C ILE A 435 37.52 -34.04 49.44
N GLN A 436 36.61 -33.18 49.89
CA GLN A 436 35.87 -32.27 49.04
C GLN A 436 36.72 -31.01 48.78
N ASN A 437 37.07 -30.76 47.52
CA ASN A 437 37.90 -29.62 47.14
C ASN A 437 37.05 -28.39 46.81
N ALA A 438 35.88 -28.60 46.19
CA ALA A 438 34.98 -27.53 45.79
C ALA A 438 33.50 -27.93 45.96
N CYS A 439 32.65 -26.93 46.19
CA CYS A 439 31.20 -27.06 46.30
C CYS A 439 30.52 -25.77 45.87
N ALA A 440 29.63 -25.85 44.89
CA ALA A 440 28.73 -24.78 44.49
C ALA A 440 27.30 -25.32 44.45
N ALA A 441 26.33 -24.55 44.91
CA ALA A 441 24.93 -24.92 44.78
C ALA A 441 24.04 -23.67 44.73
N VAL A 442 22.85 -23.84 44.16
CA VAL A 442 21.82 -22.80 44.12
C VAL A 442 20.47 -23.46 44.36
N LEU A 443 19.70 -22.90 45.30
CA LEU A 443 18.33 -23.28 45.57
C LEU A 443 17.41 -22.29 44.87
N CYS A 444 16.48 -22.79 44.05
CA CYS A 444 15.59 -21.95 43.25
C CYS A 444 14.14 -22.39 43.34
N SER A 445 13.24 -21.45 43.05
CA SER A 445 11.81 -21.70 42.79
C SER A 445 11.37 -20.91 41.57
N HIS A 446 10.27 -21.32 40.97
CA HIS A 446 9.70 -20.69 39.78
C HIS A 446 8.23 -20.31 40.01
N THR A 447 7.76 -19.34 39.22
CA THR A 447 6.35 -18.97 39.14
C THR A 447 5.94 -18.81 37.69
N ALA A 448 4.64 -18.97 37.41
CA ALA A 448 4.10 -18.85 36.05
C ALA A 448 2.65 -18.36 36.08
N TRP A 449 2.32 -17.37 35.25
CA TRP A 449 0.99 -16.75 35.23
C TRP A 449 0.61 -16.22 33.84
N VAL A 450 -0.69 -16.13 33.56
CA VAL A 450 -1.26 -15.45 32.39
C VAL A 450 -1.77 -14.06 32.77
N SER A 451 -1.60 -13.09 31.87
CA SER A 451 -2.05 -11.70 31.94
C SER A 451 -2.34 -11.19 30.54
N LYS A 452 -3.25 -10.23 30.31
CA LYS A 452 -3.34 -9.61 28.98
C LYS A 452 -2.13 -8.72 28.72
N VAL A 453 -1.74 -8.64 27.45
CA VAL A 453 -0.65 -7.81 26.92
C VAL A 453 -1.11 -7.11 25.64
N ASP A 454 -0.58 -5.91 25.40
CA ASP A 454 -0.73 -5.20 24.13
C ASP A 454 0.52 -5.44 23.29
N ILE A 455 0.32 -6.05 22.11
CA ILE A 455 1.40 -6.36 21.15
C ILE A 455 1.31 -5.41 19.97
N LEU A 456 2.44 -4.82 19.58
CA LEU A 456 2.64 -4.10 18.32
C LEU A 456 3.55 -4.95 17.43
N ASP A 457 2.98 -5.60 16.43
CA ASP A 457 3.67 -6.43 15.44
C ASP A 457 3.97 -5.62 14.16
N ASP A 458 5.25 -5.38 13.88
CA ASP A 458 5.76 -4.75 12.66
C ASP A 458 6.18 -5.77 11.58
N GLY A 459 5.89 -7.05 11.78
CA GLY A 459 6.32 -8.16 10.91
C GLY A 459 7.78 -8.59 11.10
N ASN A 460 8.59 -7.82 11.84
CA ASN A 460 10.02 -8.03 12.06
C ASN A 460 10.29 -8.32 13.55
N LYS A 461 10.30 -7.28 14.41
CA LYS A 461 10.51 -7.38 15.85
C LYS A 461 9.31 -6.82 16.64
N PRO A 462 8.31 -7.67 16.96
CA PRO A 462 7.17 -7.27 17.77
C PRO A 462 7.59 -6.69 19.11
N SER A 463 6.89 -5.66 19.55
CA SER A 463 7.05 -5.07 20.89
C SER A 463 5.83 -5.34 21.76
N MET A 464 6.08 -5.59 23.04
CA MET A 464 5.05 -5.92 24.04
C MET A 464 4.97 -4.81 25.08
N ALA A 465 3.76 -4.38 25.42
CA ALA A 465 3.45 -3.55 26.56
C ALA A 465 2.51 -4.29 27.52
N ILE A 466 2.75 -4.15 28.83
CA ILE A 466 1.88 -4.67 29.88
C ILE A 466 1.03 -3.49 30.39
N PRO A 467 -0.32 -3.53 30.27
CA PRO A 467 -1.18 -2.51 30.86
C PRO A 467 -1.05 -2.46 32.38
N GLN A 468 -1.14 -1.27 32.98
CA GLN A 468 -0.75 -1.05 34.39
C GLN A 468 -1.64 -1.77 35.42
N ASP A 469 -2.91 -2.06 35.08
CA ASP A 469 -3.89 -2.70 35.97
C ASP A 469 -4.28 -4.12 35.46
N GLN A 470 -3.35 -5.07 35.46
CA GLN A 470 -3.57 -6.45 35.02
C GLN A 470 -3.58 -7.47 36.17
N THR A 471 -4.54 -8.39 36.14
CA THR A 471 -4.62 -9.54 37.06
C THR A 471 -3.69 -10.67 36.62
N LYS A 472 -2.73 -11.07 37.47
CA LYS A 472 -1.90 -12.25 37.26
C LYS A 472 -2.67 -13.53 37.62
N ASN A 473 -3.01 -14.36 36.62
CA ASN A 473 -3.71 -15.64 36.83
C ASN A 473 -2.69 -16.79 36.86
N PRO A 474 -2.40 -17.43 38.00
CA PRO A 474 -1.36 -18.47 38.10
C PRO A 474 -1.76 -19.76 37.37
N ILE A 475 -0.80 -20.41 36.73
CA ILE A 475 -0.99 -21.69 36.00
C ILE A 475 -0.45 -22.90 36.79
N LYS A 476 -0.75 -24.12 36.32
CA LYS A 476 -0.28 -25.38 36.94
C LYS A 476 0.95 -26.00 36.26
N THR A 477 1.34 -25.54 35.08
CA THR A 477 2.40 -26.16 34.29
C THR A 477 3.79 -25.66 34.70
N SER A 478 4.69 -26.57 35.05
CA SER A 478 6.06 -26.24 35.50
C SER A 478 7.02 -26.07 34.32
N ILE A 479 7.65 -24.90 34.20
CA ILE A 479 8.65 -24.64 33.13
C ILE A 479 9.80 -25.67 33.15
N TYR A 480 10.22 -26.12 34.34
CA TYR A 480 11.33 -27.06 34.49
C TYR A 480 11.05 -28.47 33.95
N GLN A 481 9.79 -28.91 33.95
CA GLN A 481 9.41 -30.19 33.33
C GLN A 481 9.54 -30.14 31.80
N LEU A 482 9.23 -28.99 31.20
CA LEU A 482 9.31 -28.76 29.76
C LEU A 482 10.77 -28.65 29.30
N LEU A 483 11.58 -27.90 30.04
CA LEU A 483 13.00 -27.65 29.74
C LEU A 483 13.79 -28.95 29.57
N TRP A 484 13.66 -29.91 30.50
CA TRP A 484 14.50 -31.13 30.46
C TRP A 484 14.12 -32.06 29.31
N LYS A 485 12.84 -32.13 28.92
CA LYS A 485 12.37 -32.86 27.73
C LYS A 485 12.69 -32.16 26.39
N SER A 486 13.34 -30.99 26.44
CA SER A 486 13.74 -30.22 25.27
C SER A 486 15.25 -30.25 25.00
N ILE A 487 16.06 -30.89 25.85
CA ILE A 487 17.51 -31.01 25.67
C ILE A 487 17.82 -32.35 24.97
N PRO A 488 18.68 -32.39 23.92
CA PRO A 488 19.10 -33.61 23.22
C PRO A 488 19.60 -34.76 24.12
N GLU A 489 19.50 -36.01 23.67
CA GLU A 489 19.80 -37.20 24.48
C GLU A 489 21.31 -37.44 24.57
N LEU A 490 22.03 -37.13 23.49
CA LEU A 490 23.50 -37.02 23.48
C LEU A 490 24.00 -36.01 24.53
N LEU A 491 23.14 -35.05 24.88
CA LEU A 491 23.33 -34.04 25.91
C LEU A 491 22.54 -34.39 27.21
N GLY A 492 22.07 -35.63 27.36
CA GLY A 492 21.53 -36.18 28.60
C GLY A 492 20.10 -35.77 28.97
N GLY A 493 19.32 -35.13 28.10
CA GLY A 493 17.94 -34.70 28.43
C GLY A 493 16.96 -35.85 28.69
N ASN A 494 17.12 -37.00 28.03
CA ASN A 494 16.19 -38.14 28.13
C ASN A 494 16.36 -39.01 29.42
N ARG A 495 17.02 -38.50 30.48
CA ARG A 495 17.34 -39.27 31.71
C ARG A 495 16.80 -38.68 33.02
N TRP A 496 15.88 -37.72 32.94
CA TRP A 496 15.35 -36.94 34.08
C TRP A 496 13.88 -37.23 34.44
N TYR A 497 13.47 -38.51 34.45
CA TYR A 497 12.14 -38.89 34.93
C TYR A 497 12.10 -38.91 36.47
N PHE A 498 11.65 -37.83 37.12
CA PHE A 498 11.50 -37.76 38.58
C PHE A 498 10.32 -38.63 39.07
N PRO A 499 10.54 -39.78 39.73
CA PRO A 499 9.46 -40.63 40.23
C PRO A 499 8.99 -40.11 41.59
N LEU A 500 7.68 -40.15 41.84
CA LEU A 500 7.14 -39.92 43.17
C LEU A 500 7.45 -41.12 44.09
N LEU A 501 8.50 -40.99 44.90
CA LEU A 501 8.67 -41.83 46.08
C LEU A 501 7.61 -41.44 47.12
N PRO A 502 6.81 -42.38 47.68
CA PRO A 502 5.74 -42.06 48.63
C PRO A 502 6.23 -41.36 49.91
N ASP A 503 7.45 -41.65 50.33
CA ASP A 503 7.96 -41.37 51.68
C ASP A 503 8.49 -39.93 51.87
N GLY A 504 8.23 -39.03 50.92
CA GLY A 504 8.73 -37.64 50.94
C GLY A 504 10.24 -37.47 50.70
N GLY A 505 10.96 -38.58 50.48
CA GLY A 505 12.40 -38.57 50.22
C GLY A 505 12.78 -37.95 48.86
N ILE A 506 13.94 -37.30 48.81
CA ILE A 506 14.52 -36.75 47.58
C ILE A 506 14.79 -37.90 46.60
N SER A 507 14.19 -37.87 45.41
CA SER A 507 14.28 -38.94 44.41
C SER A 507 15.65 -38.94 43.72
N THR A 508 16.62 -39.66 44.28
CA THR A 508 17.98 -39.77 43.71
C THR A 508 18.04 -40.73 42.52
N ILE A 509 17.94 -40.21 41.30
CA ILE A 509 18.24 -40.99 40.08
C ILE A 509 19.72 -40.89 39.70
N PHE A 510 20.25 -42.01 39.21
CA PHE A 510 21.61 -42.12 38.68
C PHE A 510 21.66 -41.84 37.17
N GLY A 511 21.18 -40.66 36.79
CA GLY A 511 21.69 -40.01 35.59
C GLY A 511 23.17 -39.64 35.84
N LYS A 512 24.08 -40.19 35.03
CA LYS A 512 25.45 -39.68 34.95
C LYS A 512 25.39 -38.41 34.10
N VAL A 513 25.15 -37.28 34.75
CA VAL A 513 25.22 -35.98 34.08
C VAL A 513 26.69 -35.66 33.85
N ASN A 514 27.06 -35.42 32.60
CA ASN A 514 28.21 -34.55 32.30
C ASN A 514 27.72 -33.12 32.58
N GLY A 515 27.52 -32.82 33.87
CA GLY A 515 26.75 -31.66 34.32
C GLY A 515 27.54 -30.36 34.35
N ASP A 516 28.74 -30.39 33.75
CA ASP A 516 29.16 -29.38 32.79
C ASP A 516 27.95 -28.70 32.11
N LEU A 517 26.98 -29.47 31.59
CA LEU A 517 26.05 -29.01 30.55
C LEU A 517 25.26 -27.72 30.82
N MET A 518 24.70 -27.45 32.00
CA MET A 518 23.96 -26.19 32.21
C MET A 518 24.88 -24.96 32.23
N VAL A 519 26.11 -25.12 32.73
CA VAL A 519 27.16 -24.10 32.65
C VAL A 519 27.65 -23.97 31.20
N ASN A 520 27.84 -25.12 30.55
CA ASN A 520 28.42 -25.30 29.22
C ASN A 520 27.55 -24.80 28.06
N THR A 521 26.24 -25.03 28.14
CA THR A 521 25.31 -24.67 27.06
C THR A 521 25.24 -23.18 26.81
N PHE A 522 25.54 -22.34 27.81
CA PHE A 522 25.48 -20.88 27.72
C PHE A 522 26.82 -20.14 27.92
N LEU A 523 27.81 -20.70 28.62
CA LEU A 523 29.11 -20.04 28.83
C LEU A 523 30.17 -20.33 27.73
N ARG A 524 29.83 -21.02 26.63
CA ARG A 524 30.71 -21.33 25.47
C ARG A 524 31.92 -22.25 25.76
N GLU A 525 32.47 -22.29 26.98
CA GLU A 525 33.85 -22.76 27.26
C GLU A 525 34.06 -24.25 27.61
N SER A 526 33.00 -25.02 27.91
CA SER A 526 33.14 -26.31 28.60
C SER A 526 32.68 -27.54 27.81
N LEU A 527 32.50 -27.43 26.48
CA LEU A 527 31.89 -28.45 25.59
C LEU A 527 32.70 -29.76 25.46
N ASP A 528 33.75 -29.91 26.27
CA ASP A 528 34.75 -30.96 26.17
C ASP A 528 35.44 -31.27 27.51
N ILE A 529 34.84 -30.95 28.67
CA ILE A 529 35.49 -31.11 29.99
C ILE A 529 36.06 -32.52 30.22
N SER A 530 35.41 -33.57 29.71
CA SER A 530 35.88 -34.96 29.81
C SER A 530 37.06 -35.34 28.90
N VAL A 531 37.50 -34.45 27.99
CA VAL A 531 38.60 -34.70 27.03
C VAL A 531 39.68 -33.61 27.15
N LYS A 532 39.28 -32.34 27.25
CA LYS A 532 40.11 -31.16 27.54
C LYS A 532 40.92 -31.30 28.84
N TYR A 533 40.45 -32.10 29.81
CA TYR A 533 41.07 -32.28 31.12
C TYR A 533 41.43 -33.74 31.45
N ILE A 534 42.30 -34.34 30.61
CA ILE A 534 43.02 -35.59 30.96
C ILE A 534 43.75 -35.48 32.31
N ASN A 535 44.14 -34.25 32.71
CA ASN A 535 44.87 -33.94 33.94
C ASN A 535 43.99 -33.35 35.08
N GLY A 536 42.66 -33.52 35.03
CA GLY A 536 41.74 -33.07 36.09
C GLY A 536 41.15 -31.67 35.90
N THR A 537 39.96 -31.44 36.46
CA THR A 537 39.12 -30.26 36.14
C THR A 537 39.49 -29.02 36.98
N PRO A 538 39.41 -27.79 36.43
CA PRO A 538 39.77 -26.59 37.19
C PRO A 538 38.68 -26.18 38.18
N ASP A 539 39.09 -25.86 39.41
CA ASP A 539 38.17 -25.60 40.53
C ASP A 539 37.30 -24.34 40.33
N SER A 540 37.73 -23.40 39.47
CA SER A 540 37.00 -22.15 39.16
C SER A 540 35.65 -22.34 38.47
N ILE A 541 35.35 -23.55 37.96
CA ILE A 541 34.04 -23.87 37.37
C ILE A 541 33.02 -24.15 38.49
N TYR A 542 33.47 -24.52 39.69
CA TYR A 542 32.65 -24.80 40.86
C TYR A 542 32.41 -23.54 41.72
N ASP A 543 32.05 -22.43 41.08
CA ASP A 543 31.61 -21.19 41.74
C ASP A 543 30.08 -21.09 41.80
N THR A 544 29.56 -20.74 42.98
CA THR A 544 28.14 -20.51 43.24
C THR A 544 27.57 -19.35 42.41
N LYS A 545 28.34 -18.28 42.16
CA LYS A 545 27.85 -17.09 41.43
C LYS A 545 27.77 -17.34 39.93
N LEU A 546 28.81 -17.95 39.37
CA LEU A 546 28.80 -18.47 38.01
C LEU A 546 27.65 -19.46 37.77
N LEU A 547 27.38 -20.34 38.74
CA LEU A 547 26.24 -21.26 38.68
C LEU A 547 24.88 -20.53 38.76
N HIS A 548 24.72 -19.57 39.68
CA HIS A 548 23.50 -18.78 39.85
C HIS A 548 23.14 -18.00 38.58
N GLY A 549 24.11 -17.28 38.01
CA GLY A 549 23.94 -16.60 36.72
C GLY A 549 23.61 -17.56 35.57
N SER A 550 24.20 -18.76 35.56
CA SER A 550 23.91 -19.79 34.56
C SER A 550 22.46 -20.29 34.63
N VAL A 551 21.96 -20.63 35.83
CA VAL A 551 20.59 -21.14 36.02
C VAL A 551 19.53 -20.10 35.62
N LEU A 552 19.75 -18.82 35.97
CA LEU A 552 18.86 -17.73 35.55
C LEU A 552 18.88 -17.53 34.03
N ASN A 553 20.07 -17.43 33.41
CA ASN A 553 20.21 -17.20 31.96
C ASN A 553 19.62 -18.34 31.12
N VAL A 554 19.88 -19.60 31.51
CA VAL A 554 19.27 -20.80 30.90
C VAL A 554 17.74 -20.67 30.94
N THR A 555 17.16 -20.34 32.09
CA THR A 555 15.70 -20.39 32.24
C THR A 555 14.99 -19.22 31.57
N GLN A 556 15.59 -18.03 31.59
CA GLN A 556 15.09 -16.86 30.88
C GLN A 556 15.15 -17.05 29.36
N THR A 557 16.30 -17.50 28.83
CA THR A 557 16.48 -17.64 27.37
C THR A 557 15.76 -18.87 26.80
N LEU A 558 15.82 -20.03 27.47
CA LEU A 558 15.24 -21.27 26.95
C LEU A 558 13.76 -21.45 27.32
N GLY A 559 13.30 -20.88 28.43
CA GLY A 559 11.95 -21.12 28.97
C GLY A 559 10.82 -20.65 28.05
N SER A 560 10.87 -19.40 27.59
CA SER A 560 9.87 -18.83 26.68
C SER A 560 9.82 -19.57 25.33
N ILE A 561 10.96 -20.02 24.83
CA ILE A 561 11.08 -20.75 23.55
C ILE A 561 10.60 -22.20 23.68
N VAL A 562 10.96 -22.91 24.74
CA VAL A 562 10.42 -24.25 25.01
C VAL A 562 8.90 -24.22 25.23
N ALA A 563 8.40 -23.22 25.95
CA ALA A 563 6.97 -23.00 26.12
C ALA A 563 6.25 -22.71 24.79
N HIS A 564 6.89 -22.02 23.82
CA HIS A 564 6.35 -21.84 22.47
C HIS A 564 6.07 -23.17 21.77
N HIS A 565 6.98 -24.15 21.88
CA HIS A 565 6.83 -25.45 21.22
C HIS A 565 5.93 -26.44 21.98
N GLN A 566 5.83 -26.33 23.31
CA GLN A 566 5.14 -27.34 24.14
C GLN A 566 3.80 -26.91 24.76
N LEU A 567 3.50 -25.60 24.89
CA LEU A 567 2.29 -25.10 25.57
C LEU A 567 1.26 -24.43 24.66
N ARG A 568 1.53 -24.29 23.36
CA ARG A 568 0.58 -23.73 22.38
C ARG A 568 -0.38 -24.81 21.90
N ASN A 569 -1.65 -24.71 22.29
CA ASN A 569 -2.73 -25.43 21.62
C ASN A 569 -3.24 -24.61 20.43
N LYS A 570 -3.73 -25.28 19.37
CA LYS A 570 -4.27 -24.62 18.16
C LYS A 570 -5.73 -24.24 18.40
N GLU A 571 -6.04 -22.94 18.37
CA GLU A 571 -7.39 -22.43 18.63
C GLU A 571 -7.66 -21.16 17.82
N GLU A 572 -8.75 -21.13 17.05
CA GLU A 572 -9.07 -20.02 16.15
C GLU A 572 -10.08 -19.05 16.77
N ILE A 573 -9.58 -17.99 17.42
CA ILE A 573 -10.42 -16.97 18.08
C ILE A 573 -10.39 -15.66 17.27
N ARG A 574 -11.56 -15.09 16.96
CA ARG A 574 -11.66 -13.78 16.30
C ARG A 574 -11.78 -12.64 17.32
N THR A 575 -10.95 -11.62 17.16
CA THR A 575 -10.90 -10.42 18.01
C THR A 575 -10.72 -9.16 17.16
N ILE A 576 -10.78 -7.99 17.79
CA ILE A 576 -10.52 -6.69 17.12
C ILE A 576 -9.17 -6.17 17.60
N GLY A 577 -8.28 -5.87 16.66
CA GLY A 577 -7.09 -5.06 16.91
C GLY A 577 -7.11 -3.79 16.05
N SER A 578 -5.98 -3.12 15.86
CA SER A 578 -5.91 -1.94 14.99
C SER A 578 -4.64 -1.89 14.13
N ARG A 579 -4.73 -1.30 12.94
CA ARG A 579 -3.60 -1.11 12.02
C ARG A 579 -3.61 0.33 11.51
N PRO A 580 -2.45 1.04 11.42
CA PRO A 580 -2.37 2.31 10.73
C PRO A 580 -2.43 2.08 9.21
N PHE A 581 -3.33 2.80 8.56
CA PHE A 581 -3.41 2.87 7.11
C PHE A 581 -2.87 4.23 6.65
N GLU A 582 -2.09 4.25 5.56
CA GLU A 582 -1.77 5.50 4.87
C GLU A 582 -3.06 6.02 4.22
N THR A 583 -3.59 7.15 4.72
CA THR A 583 -4.78 7.78 4.15
C THR A 583 -4.43 9.13 3.55
N ALA A 584 -4.86 9.39 2.32
CA ALA A 584 -4.80 10.72 1.76
C ALA A 584 -5.95 11.55 2.33
N ARG A 585 -5.64 12.53 3.18
CA ARG A 585 -6.61 13.48 3.73
C ARG A 585 -6.60 14.79 2.95
N LEU A 586 -7.78 15.33 2.72
CA LEU A 586 -7.96 16.61 2.04
C LEU A 586 -7.65 17.76 3.01
N GLN A 587 -6.65 18.59 2.70
CA GLN A 587 -6.24 19.76 3.51
C GLN A 587 -6.36 21.06 2.71
N LEU A 588 -6.67 22.16 3.41
CA LEU A 588 -6.78 23.50 2.82
C LEU A 588 -5.43 24.21 2.70
N ASN A 589 -5.23 24.85 1.55
CA ASN A 589 -4.15 25.79 1.31
C ASN A 589 -4.45 27.13 1.99
N GLN A 590 -3.86 27.34 3.18
CA GLN A 590 -4.16 28.47 4.07
C GLN A 590 -4.14 29.87 3.41
N PRO A 591 -3.09 30.31 2.69
CA PRO A 591 -3.09 31.63 2.05
C PRO A 591 -4.18 31.77 0.97
N VAL A 592 -4.43 30.72 0.18
CA VAL A 592 -5.50 30.72 -0.84
C VAL A 592 -6.88 30.83 -0.17
N CYS A 593 -7.11 30.08 0.91
CA CYS A 593 -8.34 30.19 1.70
C CYS A 593 -8.55 31.60 2.24
N ILE A 594 -7.51 32.24 2.80
CA ILE A 594 -7.59 33.61 3.34
C ILE A 594 -7.96 34.61 2.24
N CYS A 595 -7.32 34.54 1.06
CA CYS A 595 -7.68 35.38 -0.09
C CYS A 595 -9.14 35.19 -0.52
N LEU A 596 -9.61 33.94 -0.56
CA LEU A 596 -11.00 33.62 -0.93
C LEU A 596 -12.02 34.12 0.10
N VAL A 597 -11.69 34.10 1.40
CA VAL A 597 -12.49 34.70 2.48
C VAL A 597 -12.55 36.21 2.33
N VAL A 598 -11.39 36.88 2.17
CA VAL A 598 -11.30 38.34 2.02
C VAL A 598 -12.07 38.82 0.79
N PHE A 599 -12.01 38.10 -0.34
CA PHE A 599 -12.83 38.44 -1.49
C PHE A 599 -14.33 38.17 -1.24
N SER A 600 -14.71 37.08 -0.56
CA SER A 600 -16.12 36.75 -0.28
C SER A 600 -16.79 37.77 0.65
N THR A 601 -16.10 38.23 1.69
CA THR A 601 -16.63 39.30 2.57
C THR A 601 -16.81 40.62 1.82
N LEU A 602 -15.82 40.98 0.99
CA LEU A 602 -15.87 42.19 0.14
C LEU A 602 -17.06 42.11 -0.84
N LEU A 603 -17.31 40.94 -1.45
CA LEU A 603 -18.46 40.71 -2.33
C LEU A 603 -19.81 40.75 -1.59
N ALA A 604 -19.90 40.21 -0.37
CA ALA A 604 -21.10 40.27 0.45
C ALA A 604 -21.47 41.73 0.80
N ILE A 605 -20.47 42.53 1.22
CA ILE A 605 -20.64 43.97 1.53
C ILE A 605 -21.05 44.75 0.27
N ILE A 606 -20.41 44.50 -0.87
CA ILE A 606 -20.71 45.15 -2.14
C ILE A 606 -22.15 44.86 -2.60
N SER A 607 -22.55 43.59 -2.62
CA SER A 607 -23.88 43.18 -3.08
C SER A 607 -24.99 43.70 -2.16
N LEU A 608 -24.76 43.74 -0.85
CA LEU A 608 -25.65 44.37 0.13
C LEU A 608 -25.79 45.88 -0.12
N TRP A 609 -24.68 46.59 -0.34
CA TRP A 609 -24.70 48.03 -0.65
C TRP A 609 -25.44 48.33 -1.97
N ALA A 610 -25.22 47.52 -3.01
CA ALA A 610 -25.92 47.63 -4.28
C ALA A 610 -27.43 47.39 -4.13
N MET A 611 -27.82 46.36 -3.36
CA MET A 611 -29.23 46.06 -3.04
C MET A 611 -29.91 47.21 -2.29
N LEU A 612 -29.25 47.77 -1.27
CA LEU A 612 -29.78 48.89 -0.48
C LEU A 612 -29.92 50.16 -1.34
N LYS A 613 -28.96 50.45 -2.22
CA LYS A 613 -28.97 51.65 -3.06
C LYS A 613 -29.88 51.54 -4.28
N TYR A 614 -30.17 50.33 -4.78
CA TYR A 614 -31.03 50.12 -5.96
C TYR A 614 -32.42 50.78 -5.81
N ARG A 615 -33.03 50.67 -4.61
CA ARG A 615 -34.40 51.16 -4.30
C ARG A 615 -34.65 52.65 -4.57
N GLY A 616 -33.60 53.46 -4.78
CA GLY A 616 -33.71 54.89 -5.08
C GLY A 616 -33.07 55.33 -6.39
N MET A 617 -32.73 54.41 -7.31
CA MET A 617 -32.06 54.75 -8.58
C MET A 617 -32.79 54.27 -9.83
N PHE A 618 -33.57 53.18 -9.74
CA PHE A 618 -34.34 52.63 -10.84
C PHE A 618 -35.81 52.75 -10.50
N GLU A 619 -36.48 53.69 -11.17
CA GLU A 619 -37.90 54.02 -10.99
C GLU A 619 -38.62 53.77 -12.31
N ASP A 620 -39.82 53.21 -12.19
CA ASP A 620 -40.73 52.72 -13.22
C ASP A 620 -40.57 53.31 -14.64
N TRP A 621 -40.38 52.41 -15.61
CA TRP A 621 -40.48 52.68 -17.04
C TRP A 621 -41.60 51.82 -17.63
N ASP A 622 -42.34 52.32 -18.61
CA ASP A 622 -43.48 51.55 -19.15
C ASP A 622 -43.05 50.43 -20.10
N LYS A 623 -41.85 50.53 -20.70
CA LYS A 623 -41.21 49.52 -21.57
C LYS A 623 -39.70 49.48 -21.36
N ASP A 624 -39.03 48.42 -21.84
CA ASP A 624 -37.56 48.29 -21.85
C ASP A 624 -36.92 49.37 -22.74
N PRO A 625 -36.28 50.41 -22.19
CA PRO A 625 -35.83 51.57 -22.95
C PRO A 625 -34.54 51.32 -23.74
N ALA A 626 -34.03 50.08 -23.75
CA ALA A 626 -32.90 49.66 -24.56
C ALA A 626 -33.30 48.69 -25.71
N THR A 627 -34.57 48.33 -25.85
CA THR A 627 -35.12 47.74 -27.08
C THR A 627 -35.30 48.82 -28.16
N ILE A 628 -35.41 48.43 -29.44
CA ILE A 628 -35.64 49.42 -30.51
C ILE A 628 -37.05 50.02 -30.36
N LEU A 629 -38.05 49.23 -29.95
CA LEU A 629 -39.40 49.71 -29.69
C LEU A 629 -39.45 50.66 -28.48
N GLY A 630 -38.83 50.30 -27.35
CA GLY A 630 -38.78 51.14 -26.16
C GLY A 630 -37.92 52.40 -26.31
N LEU A 631 -36.90 52.39 -27.19
CA LEU A 631 -36.21 53.62 -27.61
C LEU A 631 -37.17 54.57 -28.36
N MET A 632 -37.93 54.06 -29.34
CA MET A 632 -38.96 54.86 -30.03
C MET A 632 -40.01 55.40 -29.06
N ASP A 633 -40.41 54.61 -28.06
CA ASP A 633 -41.37 54.97 -27.02
C ASP A 633 -40.85 56.11 -26.12
N PHE A 634 -39.62 55.96 -25.62
CA PHE A 634 -38.93 56.94 -24.77
C PHE A 634 -38.69 58.29 -25.47
N PHE A 635 -38.45 58.28 -26.78
CA PHE A 635 -38.32 59.50 -27.60
C PHE A 635 -39.67 60.06 -28.07
N HIS A 636 -40.74 59.27 -28.09
CA HIS A 636 -42.10 59.75 -28.38
C HIS A 636 -42.71 60.50 -27.19
N GLY A 637 -42.57 59.96 -25.97
CA GLY A 637 -43.13 60.56 -24.74
C GLY A 637 -42.47 61.86 -24.27
N LYS A 638 -41.43 62.34 -24.97
CA LYS A 638 -40.71 63.59 -24.66
C LYS A 638 -40.73 64.50 -25.89
N GLY A 639 -41.58 65.52 -25.85
CA GLY A 639 -41.73 66.48 -26.95
C GLY A 639 -40.39 67.07 -27.41
N LEU A 640 -40.19 67.12 -28.72
CA LEU A 640 -38.91 67.46 -29.40
C LEU A 640 -38.27 68.78 -28.94
N ASP A 641 -39.06 69.71 -28.41
CA ASP A 641 -38.62 71.01 -27.91
C ASP A 641 -37.90 70.95 -26.54
N SER A 642 -38.07 69.86 -25.77
CA SER A 642 -37.60 69.79 -24.37
C SER A 642 -36.11 69.46 -24.21
N VAL A 643 -35.32 69.42 -25.29
CA VAL A 643 -33.87 69.08 -25.26
C VAL A 643 -33.05 70.13 -26.03
N PRO A 644 -32.74 71.29 -25.42
CA PRO A 644 -32.30 72.49 -26.16
C PRO A 644 -30.94 72.41 -26.88
N SER A 645 -30.11 71.39 -26.64
CA SER A 645 -28.73 71.32 -27.13
C SER A 645 -28.54 70.57 -28.46
N LEU A 646 -29.55 69.86 -28.98
CA LEU A 646 -29.36 68.84 -30.03
C LEU A 646 -29.64 69.30 -31.47
N TRP A 647 -30.14 70.53 -31.65
CA TRP A 647 -30.71 70.98 -32.93
C TRP A 647 -29.80 71.84 -33.81
N GLN A 648 -28.89 72.62 -33.23
CA GLN A 648 -28.37 73.82 -33.90
C GLN A 648 -27.20 73.59 -34.90
N LYS A 649 -26.79 72.35 -35.17
CA LYS A 649 -25.80 72.04 -36.24
C LYS A 649 -26.26 70.87 -37.12
N ARG A 650 -27.17 71.16 -38.06
CA ARG A 650 -27.60 70.22 -39.12
C ARG A 650 -26.41 69.56 -39.83
N GLY A 651 -25.35 70.32 -40.11
CA GLY A 651 -24.06 69.84 -40.67
C GLY A 651 -23.09 69.13 -39.71
N ALA A 652 -23.51 68.72 -38.51
CA ALA A 652 -22.72 67.88 -37.59
C ALA A 652 -23.16 66.40 -37.62
N ARG A 653 -24.43 66.11 -37.95
CA ARG A 653 -25.00 64.74 -37.95
C ARG A 653 -24.28 63.82 -38.93
N SER A 654 -24.07 64.30 -40.16
CA SER A 654 -23.29 63.61 -41.19
C SER A 654 -21.77 63.58 -40.92
N ARG A 655 -21.26 64.37 -39.97
CA ARG A 655 -19.86 64.28 -39.51
C ARG A 655 -19.69 63.20 -38.44
N LEU A 656 -20.54 63.16 -37.42
CA LEU A 656 -20.51 62.11 -36.38
C LEU A 656 -20.57 60.70 -36.98
N TRP A 657 -21.43 60.48 -37.99
CA TRP A 657 -21.55 59.20 -38.71
C TRP A 657 -20.48 58.93 -39.79
N ARG A 658 -19.54 59.87 -40.05
CA ARG A 658 -18.43 59.69 -41.03
C ARG A 658 -17.04 59.75 -40.40
N GLN A 659 -16.89 60.40 -39.25
CA GLN A 659 -15.59 60.75 -38.66
C GLN A 659 -15.01 59.63 -37.79
N VAL A 660 -15.73 58.52 -37.61
CA VAL A 660 -15.29 57.38 -36.81
C VAL A 660 -15.64 56.08 -37.53
N GLN A 661 -14.61 55.29 -37.90
CA GLN A 661 -14.74 54.11 -38.77
C GLN A 661 -14.20 52.82 -38.14
N ASP A 662 -13.94 52.85 -36.83
CA ASP A 662 -13.43 51.72 -36.05
C ASP A 662 -14.56 50.83 -35.53
N SER A 663 -14.51 49.54 -35.89
CA SER A 663 -15.35 48.50 -35.31
C SER A 663 -15.09 48.32 -33.80
N PRO A 664 -16.07 47.90 -32.98
CA PRO A 664 -15.87 47.70 -31.55
C PRO A 664 -14.75 46.70 -31.25
N LEU A 665 -14.08 46.92 -30.11
CA LEU A 665 -12.79 46.33 -29.73
C LEU A 665 -12.58 44.83 -30.01
N PRO A 666 -13.53 43.89 -29.80
CA PRO A 666 -13.30 42.47 -30.06
C PRO A 666 -13.41 42.06 -31.54
N LEU A 667 -13.97 42.88 -32.43
CA LEU A 667 -14.25 42.53 -33.83
C LEU A 667 -13.17 42.83 -34.90
N PRO A 668 -12.11 43.62 -34.71
CA PRO A 668 -11.20 43.97 -35.80
C PRO A 668 -10.33 42.78 -36.21
N THR A 669 -10.06 42.65 -37.51
CA THR A 669 -9.41 41.45 -38.07
C THR A 669 -7.99 41.17 -37.56
N TRP A 670 -7.26 42.20 -37.11
CA TRP A 670 -5.92 42.02 -36.55
C TRP A 670 -5.97 41.35 -35.16
N LEU A 671 -6.96 41.68 -34.33
CA LEU A 671 -7.11 41.09 -33.00
C LEU A 671 -7.62 39.65 -33.09
N ARG A 672 -8.55 39.36 -34.02
CA ARG A 672 -8.95 37.98 -34.37
C ARG A 672 -7.74 37.13 -34.79
N LEU A 673 -6.83 37.69 -35.59
CA LEU A 673 -5.61 36.99 -36.02
C LEU A 673 -4.66 36.70 -34.85
N ILE A 674 -4.38 37.68 -33.98
CA ILE A 674 -3.58 37.47 -32.75
C ILE A 674 -4.22 36.38 -31.88
N PHE A 675 -5.55 36.42 -31.70
CA PHE A 675 -6.27 35.39 -30.95
C PHE A 675 -6.13 33.99 -31.56
N THR A 676 -6.26 33.83 -32.89
CA THR A 676 -6.06 32.52 -33.53
C THR A 676 -4.65 31.98 -33.38
N LEU A 677 -3.62 32.84 -33.45
CA LEU A 677 -2.23 32.44 -33.20
C LEU A 677 -2.00 32.05 -31.73
N TYR A 678 -2.60 32.77 -30.79
CA TYR A 678 -2.52 32.47 -29.36
C TYR A 678 -3.17 31.10 -29.03
N VAL A 679 -4.37 30.82 -29.54
CA VAL A 679 -5.04 29.52 -29.35
C VAL A 679 -4.25 28.39 -29.99
N LEU A 680 -3.70 28.59 -31.19
CA LEU A 680 -2.82 27.60 -31.84
C LEU A 680 -1.56 27.32 -31.00
N GLY A 681 -0.96 28.36 -30.42
CA GLY A 681 0.15 28.23 -29.48
C GLY A 681 -0.19 27.39 -28.25
N LEU A 682 -1.36 27.62 -27.63
CA LEU A 682 -1.83 26.81 -26.49
C LEU A 682 -2.07 25.33 -26.87
N ILE A 683 -2.62 25.07 -28.04
CA ILE A 683 -2.81 23.70 -28.57
C ILE A 683 -1.45 23.00 -28.72
N ILE A 684 -0.47 23.66 -29.35
CA ILE A 684 0.88 23.11 -29.54
C ILE A 684 1.56 22.85 -28.19
N SER A 685 1.53 23.82 -27.26
CA SER A 685 2.11 23.67 -25.92
C SER A 685 1.51 22.50 -25.15
N LEU A 686 0.18 22.34 -25.12
CA LEU A 686 -0.47 21.22 -24.43
C LEU A 686 -0.12 19.85 -25.02
N ILE A 687 0.07 19.77 -26.34
CA ILE A 687 0.51 18.54 -27.02
C ILE A 687 1.99 18.23 -26.70
N ILE A 688 2.86 19.24 -26.67
CA ILE A 688 4.27 19.08 -26.31
C ILE A 688 4.42 18.61 -24.85
N ILE A 689 3.74 19.26 -23.89
CA ILE A 689 3.81 18.88 -22.48
C ILE A 689 3.23 17.46 -22.28
N LEU A 690 2.14 17.09 -22.97
CA LEU A 690 1.59 15.73 -22.92
C LEU A 690 2.55 14.69 -23.50
N LYS A 691 3.28 15.03 -24.58
CA LYS A 691 4.31 14.16 -25.16
C LYS A 691 5.50 13.98 -24.21
N VAL A 692 5.99 15.06 -23.60
CA VAL A 692 7.07 14.99 -22.58
C VAL A 692 6.60 14.17 -21.38
N SER A 693 5.41 14.43 -20.85
CA SER A 693 4.83 13.69 -19.71
C SER A 693 4.68 12.19 -19.94
N LYS A 694 4.61 11.73 -21.21
CA LYS A 694 4.55 10.32 -21.61
C LYS A 694 5.90 9.68 -21.96
N ILE A 695 6.92 10.49 -22.23
CA ILE A 695 8.29 10.00 -22.55
C ILE A 695 9.16 9.99 -21.29
N SER A 696 8.93 10.94 -20.39
CA SER A 696 9.75 11.17 -19.20
C SER A 696 9.11 10.66 -17.91
N ASP A 697 7.95 9.98 -17.99
CA ASP A 697 7.08 9.59 -16.87
C ASP A 697 6.83 10.75 -15.88
N GLY A 698 6.08 11.74 -16.36
CA GLY A 698 5.83 13.00 -15.68
C GLY A 698 6.71 14.16 -16.16
N VAL A 699 6.35 15.37 -15.73
CA VAL A 699 6.92 16.65 -16.20
C VAL A 699 7.88 17.25 -15.17
N VAL A 700 7.54 17.18 -13.88
CA VAL A 700 8.32 17.77 -12.77
C VAL A 700 8.23 16.88 -11.52
N THR A 701 9.35 16.70 -10.81
CA THR A 701 9.43 16.13 -9.46
C THR A 701 9.05 17.16 -8.41
N LEU A 702 8.13 16.80 -7.50
CA LEU A 702 7.75 17.63 -6.37
C LEU A 702 8.52 17.23 -5.12
N GLY A 703 8.92 18.21 -4.31
CA GLY A 703 9.38 17.97 -2.94
C GLY A 703 8.18 17.77 -2.01
N GLU A 704 8.36 16.99 -0.94
CA GLU A 704 7.32 16.75 0.06
C GLU A 704 6.74 18.08 0.58
N GLY A 705 5.41 18.16 0.63
CA GLY A 705 4.69 19.36 1.09
C GLY A 705 4.73 20.58 0.16
N THR A 706 5.45 20.58 -0.96
CA THR A 706 5.54 21.75 -1.86
C THR A 706 4.31 21.85 -2.80
N PRO A 707 3.48 22.92 -2.72
CA PRO A 707 2.35 23.08 -3.61
C PRO A 707 2.81 23.53 -5.00
N SER A 708 2.37 22.84 -6.04
CA SER A 708 2.74 23.08 -7.45
C SER A 708 2.05 24.30 -8.08
N LEU A 709 1.93 25.40 -7.33
CA LEU A 709 1.10 26.57 -7.62
C LEU A 709 1.27 27.15 -9.04
N TRP A 710 2.49 27.15 -9.58
CA TRP A 710 2.73 27.62 -10.95
C TRP A 710 2.13 26.73 -12.05
N TRP A 711 2.09 25.40 -11.83
CA TRP A 711 1.56 24.43 -12.79
C TRP A 711 0.03 24.41 -12.86
N THR A 712 -0.65 24.86 -11.79
CA THR A 712 -2.10 25.07 -11.77
C THR A 712 -2.46 26.50 -12.21
N VAL A 713 -1.76 27.53 -11.73
CA VAL A 713 -2.08 28.93 -12.06
C VAL A 713 -1.81 29.27 -13.52
N ALA A 714 -0.69 28.85 -14.12
CA ALA A 714 -0.38 29.24 -15.50
C ALA A 714 -1.44 28.77 -16.53
N PRO A 715 -1.96 27.52 -16.50
CA PRO A 715 -3.08 27.12 -17.36
C PRO A 715 -4.40 27.83 -17.04
N THR A 716 -4.75 28.06 -15.77
CA THR A 716 -5.99 28.80 -15.42
C THR A 716 -6.00 30.19 -16.07
N LEU A 717 -4.87 30.91 -16.01
CA LEU A 717 -4.72 32.27 -16.53
C LEU A 717 -4.75 32.28 -18.06
N ALA A 718 -4.09 31.33 -18.71
CA ALA A 718 -4.12 31.20 -20.17
C ALA A 718 -5.54 30.95 -20.69
N PHE A 719 -6.28 30.03 -20.07
CA PHE A 719 -7.66 29.74 -20.46
C PHE A 719 -8.64 30.84 -20.05
N PHE A 720 -8.35 31.59 -18.99
CA PHE A 720 -9.10 32.79 -18.62
C PHE A 720 -9.02 33.87 -19.71
N LEU A 721 -7.84 34.09 -20.32
CA LEU A 721 -7.71 35.00 -21.47
C LEU A 721 -8.52 34.52 -22.69
N VAL A 722 -8.55 33.21 -22.98
CA VAL A 722 -9.39 32.63 -24.03
C VAL A 722 -10.88 32.88 -23.77
N THR A 723 -11.31 32.67 -22.52
CA THR A 723 -12.70 32.86 -22.07
C THR A 723 -13.11 34.35 -22.12
N LEU A 724 -12.20 35.25 -21.73
CA LEU A 724 -12.43 36.70 -21.74
C LEU A 724 -12.58 37.25 -23.16
N TYR A 725 -11.76 36.81 -24.11
CA TYR A 725 -11.92 37.20 -25.51
C TYR A 725 -13.23 36.67 -26.09
N THR A 726 -13.50 35.37 -25.97
CA THR A 726 -14.67 34.74 -26.59
C THR A 726 -16.01 35.25 -26.05
N THR A 727 -16.11 35.55 -24.75
CA THR A 727 -17.31 36.19 -24.16
C THR A 727 -17.47 37.67 -24.56
N SER A 728 -16.36 38.41 -24.71
CA SER A 728 -16.36 39.78 -25.27
C SER A 728 -16.80 39.80 -26.74
N SER A 729 -16.37 38.81 -27.54
CA SER A 729 -16.86 38.62 -28.90
C SER A 729 -18.34 38.26 -28.95
N ASP A 730 -18.84 37.36 -28.09
CA ASP A 730 -20.27 36.98 -28.05
C ASP A 730 -21.19 38.18 -27.73
N THR A 731 -20.83 38.97 -26.71
CA THR A 731 -21.60 40.17 -26.35
C THR A 731 -21.65 41.18 -27.50
N ALA A 732 -20.52 41.50 -28.12
CA ALA A 732 -20.48 42.41 -29.28
C ALA A 732 -21.22 41.86 -30.53
N ILE A 733 -21.22 40.55 -30.76
CA ILE A 733 -21.95 39.91 -31.88
C ILE A 733 -23.47 39.96 -31.62
N ARG A 734 -23.91 39.71 -30.38
CA ARG A 734 -25.34 39.70 -30.00
C ARG A 734 -25.98 41.08 -29.95
N ASP A 735 -25.22 42.07 -29.52
CA ASP A 735 -25.60 43.49 -29.51
C ASP A 735 -25.93 43.98 -30.94
N LEU A 736 -25.01 43.69 -31.88
CA LEU A 736 -25.13 44.12 -33.27
C LEU A 736 -26.04 43.23 -34.15
N ALA A 737 -26.43 42.05 -33.66
CA ALA A 737 -27.19 41.06 -34.44
C ALA A 737 -28.56 41.56 -34.91
N THR A 738 -29.32 42.23 -34.02
CA THR A 738 -30.67 42.75 -34.34
C THR A 738 -30.60 43.80 -35.44
N TYR A 739 -29.66 44.73 -35.35
CA TYR A 739 -29.41 45.76 -36.35
C TYR A 739 -28.91 45.18 -37.68
N SER A 740 -28.09 44.13 -37.65
CA SER A 740 -27.66 43.40 -38.86
C SER A 740 -28.83 42.66 -39.54
N THR A 741 -29.78 42.12 -38.77
CA THR A 741 -31.04 41.59 -39.37
C THR A 741 -31.93 42.70 -39.90
N LEU A 742 -32.01 43.84 -39.23
CA LEU A 742 -32.89 44.96 -39.59
C LEU A 742 -32.42 45.71 -40.85
N SER A 743 -31.12 45.66 -41.19
CA SER A 743 -30.61 46.19 -42.46
C SER A 743 -30.89 45.22 -43.63
N THR A 744 -30.60 43.94 -43.43
CA THR A 744 -30.68 42.88 -44.46
C THR A 744 -32.09 42.39 -44.77
N ARG A 745 -33.06 42.59 -43.87
CA ARG A 745 -34.49 42.30 -44.09
C ARG A 745 -35.39 43.27 -43.34
N SER A 746 -36.67 43.29 -43.69
CA SER A 746 -37.69 43.86 -42.82
C SER A 746 -37.95 42.96 -41.60
N CYS A 747 -38.30 43.59 -40.48
CA CYS A 747 -38.64 42.97 -39.21
C CYS A 747 -40.04 43.43 -38.76
N THR A 748 -40.77 42.54 -38.07
CA THR A 748 -42.06 42.83 -37.44
C THR A 748 -41.88 43.51 -36.08
N ILE A 749 -42.95 44.10 -35.52
CA ILE A 749 -42.88 44.75 -34.19
C ILE A 749 -42.37 43.80 -33.09
N ARG A 750 -42.81 42.53 -33.11
CA ARG A 750 -42.38 41.47 -32.17
C ARG A 750 -40.90 41.07 -32.30
N GLU A 751 -40.20 41.50 -33.36
CA GLU A 751 -38.77 41.23 -33.57
C GLU A 751 -37.87 42.41 -33.16
N ILE A 752 -38.39 43.64 -33.15
CA ILE A 752 -37.65 44.85 -32.72
C ILE A 752 -37.81 45.14 -31.21
N ASP A 753 -38.84 44.58 -30.59
CA ASP A 753 -39.08 44.59 -29.14
C ASP A 753 -38.19 43.58 -28.37
N VAL A 754 -37.44 42.73 -29.07
CA VAL A 754 -36.68 41.63 -28.46
C VAL A 754 -35.17 41.82 -28.56
N SER A 755 -34.52 42.01 -27.40
CA SER A 755 -33.06 42.11 -27.33
C SER A 755 -32.37 40.75 -27.10
N LEU A 756 -31.56 40.32 -28.07
CA LEU A 756 -30.68 39.14 -27.95
C LEU A 756 -29.54 39.33 -26.94
N LEU A 757 -29.21 40.57 -26.56
CA LEU A 757 -28.14 40.87 -25.61
C LEU A 757 -28.54 40.51 -24.17
N ASP A 758 -29.75 40.90 -23.75
CA ASP A 758 -30.24 40.70 -22.36
C ASP A 758 -30.64 39.25 -22.06
N MET A 759 -31.07 38.47 -23.06
CA MET A 759 -31.43 37.06 -22.88
C MET A 759 -30.33 36.22 -22.21
N LEU A 760 -30.70 35.35 -21.27
CA LEU A 760 -29.81 34.29 -20.77
C LEU A 760 -29.28 33.44 -21.94
N GLY A 761 -28.01 33.01 -21.90
CA GLY A 761 -27.32 32.48 -23.08
C GLY A 761 -27.98 31.27 -23.76
N LEU A 762 -28.60 30.36 -23.00
CA LEU A 762 -29.38 29.25 -23.53
C LEU A 762 -30.63 29.72 -24.31
N ARG A 763 -31.32 30.77 -23.82
CA ARG A 763 -32.45 31.39 -24.51
C ARG A 763 -31.97 32.11 -25.77
N ALA A 764 -30.87 32.86 -25.69
CA ALA A 764 -30.26 33.51 -26.86
C ALA A 764 -29.84 32.50 -27.94
N LEU A 765 -29.28 31.34 -27.56
CA LEU A 765 -28.95 30.25 -28.48
C LEU A 765 -30.20 29.66 -29.16
N TYR A 766 -31.26 29.39 -28.39
CA TYR A 766 -32.52 28.89 -28.94
C TYR A 766 -33.15 29.86 -29.96
N TYR A 767 -33.29 31.14 -29.61
CA TYR A 767 -33.87 32.14 -30.50
C TYR A 767 -32.99 32.43 -31.72
N SER A 768 -31.66 32.56 -31.57
CA SER A 768 -30.76 32.76 -32.71
C SER A 768 -30.74 31.56 -33.68
N LEU A 769 -30.86 30.33 -33.17
CA LEU A 769 -31.00 29.14 -34.02
C LEU A 769 -32.36 29.10 -34.74
N ARG A 770 -33.46 29.37 -34.03
CA ARG A 770 -34.82 29.46 -34.62
C ARG A 770 -34.91 30.54 -35.70
N TRP A 771 -34.25 31.68 -35.48
CA TRP A 771 -34.16 32.82 -36.41
C TRP A 771 -33.01 32.70 -37.44
N LYS A 772 -32.22 31.61 -37.41
CA LYS A 772 -31.12 31.30 -38.35
C LYS A 772 -30.00 32.36 -38.39
N ILE A 773 -29.76 33.03 -37.26
CA ILE A 773 -28.69 34.04 -37.10
C ILE A 773 -27.39 33.31 -36.74
N TYR A 774 -26.79 32.64 -37.72
CA TYR A 774 -25.71 31.66 -37.47
C TYR A 774 -24.48 32.25 -36.75
N SER A 775 -24.13 33.52 -37.00
CA SER A 775 -23.04 34.22 -36.30
C SER A 775 -23.24 34.19 -34.78
N VAL A 776 -24.45 34.52 -34.30
CA VAL A 776 -24.82 34.46 -32.87
C VAL A 776 -24.85 33.02 -32.36
N THR A 777 -25.34 32.05 -33.15
CA THR A 777 -25.34 30.65 -32.68
C THR A 777 -23.92 30.13 -32.44
N LEU A 778 -22.97 30.47 -33.31
CA LEU A 778 -21.59 29.99 -33.20
C LEU A 778 -20.79 30.76 -32.14
N SER A 779 -21.03 32.07 -31.96
CA SER A 779 -20.44 32.82 -30.83
C SER A 779 -20.96 32.31 -29.49
N GLN A 780 -22.27 32.04 -29.40
CA GLN A 780 -22.89 31.64 -28.14
C GLN A 780 -22.50 30.21 -27.74
N VAL A 781 -22.41 29.28 -28.70
CA VAL A 781 -21.86 27.93 -28.47
C VAL A 781 -20.39 27.99 -28.06
N LEU A 782 -19.58 28.83 -28.73
CA LEU A 782 -18.16 28.98 -28.39
C LEU A 782 -17.98 29.56 -26.98
N ALA A 783 -18.70 30.62 -26.63
CA ALA A 783 -18.65 31.22 -25.30
C ALA A 783 -19.08 30.23 -24.20
N MET A 784 -20.11 29.41 -24.46
CA MET A 784 -20.52 28.33 -23.55
C MET A 784 -19.46 27.25 -23.40
N ALA A 785 -18.82 26.80 -24.48
CA ALA A 785 -17.75 25.80 -24.42
C ALA A 785 -16.51 26.34 -23.69
N CYS A 786 -16.07 27.56 -24.03
CA CYS A 786 -14.90 28.20 -23.41
C CYS A 786 -15.09 28.46 -21.91
N ALA A 787 -16.31 28.72 -21.42
CA ALA A 787 -16.58 28.93 -20.00
C ALA A 787 -16.12 27.77 -19.10
N PHE A 788 -16.06 26.53 -19.63
CA PHE A 788 -15.56 25.37 -18.89
C PHE A 788 -14.03 25.20 -18.90
N LEU A 789 -13.30 25.87 -19.81
CA LEU A 789 -11.83 25.71 -19.93
C LEU A 789 -11.13 25.99 -18.59
N VAL A 790 -11.50 27.09 -17.92
CA VAL A 790 -10.89 27.46 -16.63
C VAL A 790 -11.16 26.40 -15.56
N SER A 791 -12.34 25.77 -15.56
CA SER A 791 -12.64 24.66 -14.64
C SER A 791 -11.80 23.41 -14.93
N PHE A 792 -11.64 23.05 -16.21
CA PHE A 792 -10.84 21.89 -16.62
C PHE A 792 -9.33 22.05 -16.39
N SER A 793 -8.82 23.28 -16.28
CA SER A 793 -7.40 23.51 -15.95
C SER A 793 -6.95 22.82 -14.65
N SER A 794 -7.85 22.73 -13.66
CA SER A 794 -7.62 22.06 -12.38
C SER A 794 -7.41 20.54 -12.48
N LEU A 795 -7.75 19.95 -13.63
CA LEU A 795 -7.71 18.52 -13.91
C LEU A 795 -6.64 18.16 -14.96
N LEU A 796 -5.83 19.13 -15.42
CA LEU A 796 -4.75 18.88 -16.37
C LEU A 796 -3.59 18.09 -15.77
N PHE A 797 -3.27 18.29 -14.49
CA PHE A 797 -2.10 17.68 -13.83
C PHE A 797 -2.50 16.93 -12.57
N THR A 798 -1.94 15.73 -12.40
CA THR A 798 -2.15 14.83 -11.26
C THR A 798 -0.81 14.34 -10.72
N SER A 799 -0.68 14.13 -9.41
CA SER A 799 0.53 13.57 -8.81
C SER A 799 0.53 12.04 -8.79
N GLN A 800 1.69 11.44 -9.07
CA GLN A 800 1.92 10.01 -8.95
C GLN A 800 3.30 9.75 -8.34
N SER A 801 3.41 8.74 -7.47
CA SER A 801 4.68 8.24 -6.94
C SER A 801 5.41 7.41 -7.99
N ILE A 802 6.68 7.72 -8.24
CA ILE A 802 7.54 7.02 -9.20
C ILE A 802 8.86 6.63 -8.51
N SER A 803 9.23 5.36 -8.64
CA SER A 803 10.49 4.81 -8.15
C SER A 803 11.68 5.49 -8.82
N GLY A 804 12.45 6.25 -8.03
CA GLY A 804 13.69 6.88 -8.44
C GLY A 804 14.84 5.89 -8.39
N ASN A 805 15.15 5.24 -9.52
CA ASN A 805 16.30 4.37 -9.63
C ASN A 805 17.59 5.20 -9.75
N SER A 806 18.55 4.99 -8.85
CA SER A 806 19.90 5.59 -8.95
C SER A 806 20.99 4.55 -8.72
N ALA A 807 21.97 4.50 -9.61
CA ALA A 807 23.13 3.62 -9.46
C ALA A 807 23.94 3.96 -8.20
N ILE A 808 24.49 2.94 -7.56
CA ILE A 808 25.36 3.04 -6.38
C ILE A 808 26.39 1.91 -6.39
N ASN A 809 27.52 2.13 -5.71
CA ASN A 809 28.56 1.12 -5.56
C ASN A 809 28.50 0.52 -4.15
N PHE A 810 28.85 -0.75 -4.04
CA PHE A 810 29.05 -1.47 -2.80
C PHE A 810 30.51 -1.88 -2.66
N LYS A 811 31.06 -1.73 -1.46
CA LYS A 811 32.39 -2.20 -1.07
C LYS A 811 32.28 -3.57 -0.42
N GLN A 812 33.14 -4.49 -0.83
CA GLN A 812 33.22 -5.82 -0.24
C GLN A 812 34.20 -5.79 0.93
N GLN A 813 33.71 -6.07 2.14
CA GLN A 813 34.49 -6.02 3.39
C GLN A 813 35.03 -7.39 3.85
N SER A 814 34.60 -8.49 3.24
CA SER A 814 35.07 -9.83 3.60
C SER A 814 35.24 -10.73 2.38
N TRP A 815 36.04 -11.77 2.53
CA TRP A 815 36.23 -12.84 1.54
C TRP A 815 36.14 -14.21 2.23
N PHE A 816 36.52 -15.29 1.53
CA PHE A 816 36.41 -16.65 2.05
C PHE A 816 37.68 -17.44 1.78
N GLY A 817 38.19 -18.13 2.80
CA GLY A 817 39.45 -18.87 2.70
C GLY A 817 39.67 -19.86 3.83
N SER A 818 40.68 -20.73 3.66
CA SER A 818 41.08 -21.69 4.68
C SER A 818 41.89 -21.00 5.77
N ARG A 819 41.44 -21.13 7.03
CA ARG A 819 42.24 -20.86 8.24
C ARG A 819 43.11 -22.10 8.57
N PRO A 820 44.22 -21.96 9.31
CA PRO A 820 44.97 -23.12 9.77
C PRO A 820 44.14 -23.94 10.76
N GLN A 821 44.18 -25.27 10.68
CA GLN A 821 43.66 -26.11 11.75
C GLN A 821 44.50 -25.87 13.01
N ILE A 822 43.84 -25.49 14.11
CA ILE A 822 44.48 -25.36 15.43
C ILE A 822 44.88 -26.76 15.87
N GLN A 823 46.18 -27.02 15.97
CA GLN A 823 46.67 -28.29 16.53
C GLN A 823 46.29 -28.40 18.01
N GLU A 824 45.93 -29.61 18.44
CA GLU A 824 45.50 -29.94 19.81
C GLU A 824 46.61 -29.84 20.87
N THR A 825 47.75 -29.22 20.53
CA THR A 825 48.99 -29.20 21.31
C THR A 825 49.01 -28.16 22.43
N GLU A 826 48.11 -27.18 22.43
CA GLU A 826 47.88 -26.28 23.56
C GLU A 826 46.75 -26.81 24.47
N ALA A 827 47.14 -27.60 25.48
CA ALA A 827 46.24 -28.15 26.48
C ALA A 827 45.42 -27.04 27.18
N GLY A 828 44.12 -27.00 26.88
CA GLY A 828 43.17 -26.03 27.44
C GLY A 828 42.57 -25.05 26.44
N LYS A 829 43.09 -24.95 25.20
CA LYS A 829 42.37 -24.23 24.13
C LYS A 829 41.09 -24.98 23.73
N LEU A 830 40.15 -24.22 23.17
CA LEU A 830 38.77 -24.62 22.96
C LEU A 830 38.58 -25.08 21.50
N ASN A 831 37.91 -26.22 21.27
CA ASN A 831 37.63 -26.68 19.91
C ASN A 831 36.49 -25.86 19.27
N GLU A 832 36.83 -24.69 18.75
CA GLU A 832 35.88 -23.76 18.13
C GLU A 832 35.13 -24.37 16.94
N THR A 833 35.76 -25.31 16.23
CA THR A 833 35.14 -26.09 15.16
C THR A 833 33.95 -26.89 15.68
N LEU A 834 34.10 -27.59 16.82
CA LEU A 834 33.02 -28.37 17.44
C LEU A 834 31.88 -27.48 17.96
N ILE A 835 32.21 -26.32 18.54
CA ILE A 835 31.20 -25.35 19.01
C ILE A 835 30.39 -24.79 17.84
N SER A 836 31.07 -24.40 16.76
CA SER A 836 30.43 -23.83 15.56
C SER A 836 29.51 -24.85 14.89
N ARG A 837 29.90 -26.13 14.86
CA ARG A 837 29.04 -27.24 14.40
C ARG A 837 27.76 -27.37 15.22
N TYR A 838 27.91 -27.43 16.55
CA TYR A 838 26.78 -27.46 17.48
C TYR A 838 25.86 -26.24 17.38
N ALA A 839 26.41 -25.05 17.07
CA ALA A 839 25.62 -23.85 16.81
C ALA A 839 24.81 -23.98 15.50
N VAL A 840 25.45 -24.38 14.39
CA VAL A 840 24.81 -24.57 13.07
C VAL A 840 23.60 -25.52 13.13
N GLY A 841 23.63 -26.54 13.99
CA GLY A 841 22.48 -27.43 14.20
C GLY A 841 21.21 -26.71 14.70
N GLY A 842 21.34 -25.55 15.33
CA GLY A 842 20.21 -24.68 15.66
C GLY A 842 19.43 -24.21 14.43
N LEU A 843 20.13 -23.93 13.32
CA LEU A 843 19.53 -23.38 12.10
C LEU A 843 18.59 -24.37 11.39
N PHE A 844 18.82 -25.68 11.53
CA PHE A 844 17.97 -26.73 10.96
C PHE A 844 16.58 -26.84 11.62
N ALA A 845 16.48 -26.46 12.90
CA ALA A 845 15.20 -26.27 13.58
C ALA A 845 14.62 -24.88 13.27
N ALA A 846 15.47 -23.84 13.25
CA ALA A 846 15.01 -22.46 13.15
C ALA A 846 14.47 -22.07 11.77
N GLU A 847 14.95 -22.71 10.69
CA GLU A 847 14.40 -22.56 9.32
C GLU A 847 12.89 -22.86 9.25
N ARG A 848 12.36 -23.66 10.19
CA ARG A 848 10.94 -24.07 10.25
C ARG A 848 10.01 -22.97 10.77
N ILE A 849 10.56 -21.86 11.26
CA ILE A 849 9.83 -20.79 11.95
C ILE A 849 9.33 -19.76 10.94
N THR A 850 8.05 -19.39 11.05
CA THR A 850 7.44 -18.33 10.23
C THR A 850 8.16 -16.99 10.43
N ASN A 851 8.64 -16.39 9.33
CA ASN A 851 9.54 -15.22 9.30
C ASN A 851 10.92 -15.44 9.94
N PHE A 852 11.50 -16.65 9.83
CA PHE A 852 12.92 -16.86 10.17
C PHE A 852 13.85 -15.95 9.34
N THR A 853 14.82 -15.32 10.01
CA THR A 853 15.89 -14.53 9.39
C THR A 853 17.21 -15.30 9.43
N TRP A 854 17.85 -15.49 8.27
CA TRP A 854 19.17 -16.12 8.19
C TRP A 854 20.27 -15.25 8.81
N PRO A 855 21.40 -15.86 9.26
CA PRO A 855 22.56 -15.14 9.76
C PRO A 855 23.12 -14.13 8.72
N GLU A 856 23.79 -13.09 9.21
CA GLU A 856 24.19 -11.94 8.40
C GLU A 856 24.99 -12.31 7.13
N PHE A 857 24.54 -11.75 6.00
CA PHE A 857 25.05 -12.04 4.66
C PHE A 857 24.98 -13.55 4.29
N THR A 858 23.92 -14.25 4.68
CA THR A 858 23.61 -15.62 4.20
C THR A 858 22.13 -15.77 3.84
N TYR A 859 21.80 -16.77 3.01
CA TYR A 859 20.42 -17.19 2.76
C TYR A 859 20.40 -18.70 2.44
N ARG A 860 19.84 -19.50 3.35
CA ARG A 860 19.91 -20.97 3.32
C ARG A 860 21.37 -21.45 3.14
N ASP A 861 21.68 -22.03 1.99
CA ASP A 861 22.99 -22.57 1.61
C ASP A 861 23.83 -21.64 0.70
N LEU A 862 23.35 -20.42 0.46
CA LEU A 862 24.09 -19.34 -0.20
C LEU A 862 24.78 -18.47 0.86
N ILE A 863 26.12 -18.38 0.80
CA ILE A 863 26.91 -17.44 1.62
C ILE A 863 27.32 -16.25 0.77
N PHE A 864 27.19 -15.04 1.29
CA PHE A 864 27.65 -13.80 0.65
C PHE A 864 28.79 -13.18 1.46
N PRO A 865 29.67 -12.38 0.86
CA PRO A 865 30.60 -11.56 1.61
C PRO A 865 29.87 -10.41 2.32
N ARG A 866 30.49 -9.80 3.33
CA ARG A 866 29.99 -8.55 3.93
C ARG A 866 30.06 -7.42 2.91
N LEU A 867 28.96 -6.68 2.77
CA LEU A 867 28.83 -5.56 1.82
C LEU A 867 28.50 -4.26 2.56
N GLU A 868 29.21 -3.19 2.21
CA GLU A 868 28.97 -1.82 2.68
C GLU A 868 28.54 -0.93 1.52
N VAL A 869 27.68 0.06 1.77
CA VAL A 869 27.26 1.05 0.76
C VAL A 869 28.32 2.16 0.67
N ASP A 870 28.84 2.42 -0.53
CA ASP A 870 29.88 3.45 -0.76
C ASP A 870 29.32 4.88 -0.80
N ALA A 871 28.50 5.23 0.20
CA ALA A 871 27.86 6.54 0.38
C ALA A 871 27.41 6.74 1.85
N PRO A 872 28.35 6.97 2.80
CA PRO A 872 28.05 6.98 4.24
C PRO A 872 27.21 8.16 4.73
N ASN A 873 27.12 9.26 3.98
CA ASN A 873 26.45 10.51 4.40
C ASN A 873 25.06 10.71 3.74
N ARG A 874 24.22 9.68 3.71
CA ARG A 874 22.79 9.82 3.33
C ARG A 874 21.92 9.02 4.27
N ASP A 875 20.86 9.65 4.79
CA ASP A 875 19.87 9.00 5.65
C ASP A 875 19.04 7.98 4.86
N TRP A 876 19.48 6.71 4.86
CA TRP A 876 18.80 5.57 4.23
C TRP A 876 17.56 5.15 5.03
N ASN A 877 16.55 6.01 5.03
CA ASN A 877 15.28 5.83 5.72
C ASN A 877 14.45 4.69 5.06
N SER A 878 13.68 3.95 5.86
CA SER A 878 13.17 2.58 5.66
C SER A 878 12.50 2.18 4.33
N ASN A 879 12.10 3.12 3.47
CA ASN A 879 11.39 2.86 2.21
C ASN A 879 12.33 2.86 0.98
N VAL A 880 13.58 2.45 1.19
CA VAL A 880 14.62 2.33 0.16
C VAL A 880 15.03 0.86 0.04
N THR A 881 14.89 0.30 -1.15
CA THR A 881 15.35 -1.06 -1.47
C THR A 881 16.55 -0.99 -2.42
N PHE A 882 17.55 -1.82 -2.18
CA PHE A 882 18.73 -1.96 -3.03
C PHE A 882 18.65 -3.24 -3.86
N GLU A 883 19.15 -3.22 -5.09
CA GLU A 883 19.29 -4.38 -5.96
C GLU A 883 20.72 -4.45 -6.53
N LEU A 884 21.38 -5.61 -6.47
CA LEU A 884 22.66 -5.85 -7.16
C LEU A 884 22.81 -7.33 -7.58
N GLU A 885 23.86 -7.61 -8.37
CA GLU A 885 24.37 -8.97 -8.60
C GLU A 885 25.65 -9.14 -7.78
N ALA A 886 25.66 -10.09 -6.83
CA ALA A 886 26.75 -10.34 -5.89
C ALA A 886 27.26 -11.78 -6.01
N PRO A 887 28.57 -12.05 -5.75
CA PRO A 887 29.08 -13.42 -5.71
C PRO A 887 28.54 -14.16 -4.47
N ALA A 888 27.81 -15.25 -4.69
CA ALA A 888 27.44 -16.19 -3.65
C ALA A 888 28.38 -17.41 -3.68
N ILE A 889 28.74 -17.93 -2.52
CA ILE A 889 29.43 -19.22 -2.40
C ILE A 889 28.42 -20.29 -1.99
N LYS A 890 28.53 -21.46 -2.62
CA LYS A 890 27.70 -22.63 -2.34
C LYS A 890 28.49 -23.92 -2.51
N LEU A 891 28.19 -24.94 -1.69
CA LEU A 891 28.71 -26.28 -1.89
C LEU A 891 27.83 -26.98 -2.95
N THR A 892 28.38 -27.26 -4.12
CA THR A 892 27.73 -28.00 -5.20
C THR A 892 28.14 -29.47 -5.16
N SER A 893 27.33 -30.35 -5.76
CA SER A 893 27.56 -31.80 -5.70
C SER A 893 27.23 -32.51 -7.00
N GLU A 894 28.19 -33.24 -7.55
CA GLU A 894 28.00 -34.15 -8.68
C GLU A 894 27.78 -35.57 -8.14
N CYS A 895 26.61 -36.16 -8.39
CA CYS A 895 26.23 -37.47 -7.87
C CYS A 895 26.02 -38.49 -8.98
N THR A 896 26.54 -39.70 -8.78
CA THR A 896 26.44 -40.83 -9.72
C THR A 896 25.84 -42.05 -9.03
N PRO A 897 24.95 -42.82 -9.70
CA PRO A 897 24.43 -44.07 -9.16
C PRO A 897 25.49 -45.18 -9.25
N LEU A 898 25.57 -46.02 -8.23
CA LEU A 898 26.42 -47.21 -8.23
C LEU A 898 25.59 -48.47 -8.55
N PRO A 899 26.12 -49.44 -9.33
CA PRO A 899 25.46 -50.72 -9.54
C PRO A 899 25.25 -51.49 -8.23
N LYS A 900 24.13 -52.19 -8.10
CA LYS A 900 23.77 -52.97 -6.89
C LYS A 900 24.85 -53.98 -6.50
N ASP A 901 25.53 -54.56 -7.49
CA ASP A 901 26.57 -55.59 -7.32
C ASP A 901 27.86 -55.07 -6.64
N VAL A 902 28.01 -53.75 -6.52
CA VAL A 902 29.17 -53.09 -5.87
C VAL A 902 29.00 -53.01 -4.34
N VAL A 903 27.80 -53.30 -3.81
CA VAL A 903 27.51 -53.28 -2.36
C VAL A 903 27.01 -54.64 -1.89
N THR A 904 27.62 -55.21 -0.86
CA THR A 904 27.19 -56.49 -0.27
C THR A 904 26.77 -56.33 1.20
N PHE A 905 25.49 -56.55 1.50
CA PHE A 905 24.98 -56.50 2.88
C PHE A 905 25.13 -57.86 3.58
N LYS A 906 25.72 -57.84 4.78
CA LYS A 906 26.09 -59.02 5.57
C LYS A 906 25.56 -58.89 7.01
N PRO A 907 25.15 -59.99 7.67
CA PRO A 907 24.76 -59.95 9.07
C PRO A 907 25.98 -59.70 9.97
N PHE A 908 25.88 -58.73 10.90
CA PHE A 908 26.98 -58.26 11.73
C PHE A 908 26.97 -58.87 13.14
N TYR A 909 25.84 -58.81 13.86
CA TYR A 909 25.60 -59.57 15.09
C TYR A 909 24.24 -60.25 15.09
N LYS A 910 24.12 -61.34 15.87
CA LYS A 910 22.91 -62.18 15.96
C LYS A 910 22.65 -62.59 17.41
N VAL A 911 21.59 -62.05 18.00
CA VAL A 911 21.08 -62.33 19.35
C VAL A 911 19.67 -62.91 19.20
N PRO A 912 19.14 -63.76 20.10
CA PRO A 912 17.76 -64.23 20.00
C PRO A 912 16.76 -63.07 19.92
N GLY A 913 16.15 -62.87 18.75
CA GLY A 913 15.23 -61.76 18.44
C GLY A 913 15.84 -60.57 17.68
N MET A 914 17.18 -60.44 17.60
CA MET A 914 17.86 -59.30 16.98
C MET A 914 18.94 -59.75 15.98
N MET A 915 18.96 -59.15 14.79
CA MET A 915 19.99 -59.38 13.78
C MET A 915 20.28 -58.06 13.07
N THR A 916 21.52 -57.60 13.09
CA THR A 916 21.95 -56.35 12.44
C THR A 916 22.60 -56.64 11.09
N LEU A 917 22.50 -55.73 10.11
CA LEU A 917 23.25 -55.78 8.86
C LEU A 917 24.27 -54.64 8.77
N ALA A 918 25.41 -54.91 8.16
CA ALA A 918 26.33 -53.89 7.64
C ALA A 918 26.52 -54.12 6.12
N GLY A 919 26.59 -53.06 5.34
CA GLY A 919 26.93 -53.11 3.92
C GLY A 919 28.43 -52.92 3.72
N ASP A 920 29.06 -53.70 2.85
CA ASP A 920 30.44 -53.46 2.37
C ASP A 920 30.39 -52.85 0.97
N VAL A 921 31.14 -51.76 0.73
CA VAL A 921 31.30 -51.12 -0.59
C VAL A 921 32.77 -50.97 -0.98
N ILE A 922 33.09 -51.21 -2.24
CA ILE A 922 34.41 -50.88 -2.80
C ILE A 922 34.46 -49.37 -3.07
N TYR A 923 35.41 -48.72 -2.42
CA TYR A 923 35.72 -47.30 -2.57
C TYR A 923 37.02 -47.13 -3.37
N ALA A 924 37.06 -46.10 -4.23
CA ALA A 924 38.21 -45.79 -5.08
C ALA A 924 38.58 -44.32 -4.91
N CYS A 925 39.82 -44.04 -4.49
CA CYS A 925 40.40 -42.70 -4.61
C CYS A 925 40.85 -42.48 -6.08
N PRO A 926 40.80 -41.27 -6.65
CA PRO A 926 41.32 -40.97 -7.99
C PRO A 926 42.85 -41.03 -8.07
N ASN A 927 43.53 -41.15 -6.93
CA ASN A 927 44.95 -41.55 -6.85
C ASN A 927 45.16 -43.03 -7.26
N GLY A 928 44.10 -43.75 -7.65
CA GLY A 928 44.13 -45.15 -8.13
C GLY A 928 44.00 -46.21 -7.04
N THR A 929 44.09 -45.82 -5.77
CA THR A 929 43.95 -46.71 -4.61
C THR A 929 42.51 -47.12 -4.36
N THR A 930 42.30 -48.38 -3.97
CA THR A 930 40.97 -48.93 -3.64
C THR A 930 40.95 -49.58 -2.26
N PHE A 931 39.84 -49.41 -1.54
CA PHE A 931 39.63 -49.90 -0.19
C PHE A 931 38.21 -50.43 -0.03
N ASN A 932 38.00 -51.44 0.83
CA ASN A 932 36.65 -51.87 1.22
C ASN A 932 36.19 -51.07 2.45
N VAL A 933 34.98 -50.53 2.40
CA VAL A 933 34.40 -49.70 3.47
C VAL A 933 33.08 -50.32 3.92
N SER A 934 33.00 -50.70 5.20
CA SER A 934 31.77 -51.20 5.82
C SER A 934 30.92 -50.04 6.36
N SER A 935 29.60 -50.11 6.20
CA SER A 935 28.65 -49.16 6.79
C SER A 935 28.54 -49.33 8.31
N ASP A 936 28.01 -48.31 8.99
CA ASP A 936 27.48 -48.51 10.34
C ASP A 936 26.45 -49.67 10.34
N PRO A 937 26.44 -50.53 11.38
CA PRO A 937 25.45 -51.58 11.51
C PRO A 937 24.12 -51.02 12.04
N SER A 938 23.07 -51.05 11.23
CA SER A 938 21.73 -50.58 11.66
C SER A 938 21.07 -51.55 12.64
N SER A 939 20.10 -51.06 13.43
CA SER A 939 19.57 -51.74 14.63
C SER A 939 18.17 -52.34 14.46
N ASP A 940 17.91 -53.41 15.23
CA ASP A 940 16.60 -54.08 15.45
C ASP A 940 15.66 -54.29 14.25
N TYR A 941 15.63 -55.54 13.76
CA TYR A 941 14.93 -55.91 12.52
C TYR A 941 13.76 -56.86 12.76
N TYR A 942 12.55 -56.39 12.45
CA TYR A 942 11.34 -57.21 12.30
C TYR A 942 11.01 -57.35 10.79
N GLU A 943 9.85 -57.89 10.45
CA GLU A 943 9.39 -58.02 9.05
C GLU A 943 8.98 -56.66 8.47
N ASN A 944 9.24 -56.45 7.17
CA ASN A 944 9.06 -55.19 6.43
C ASN A 944 9.76 -53.98 7.07
N TYR A 945 11.02 -53.74 6.70
CA TYR A 945 11.80 -52.60 7.19
C TYR A 945 12.41 -51.77 6.06
N TYR A 946 12.68 -50.50 6.36
CA TYR A 946 13.34 -49.54 5.50
C TYR A 946 14.73 -49.19 6.06
N ILE A 947 15.68 -48.82 5.20
CA ILE A 947 17.03 -48.39 5.59
C ILE A 947 17.46 -47.12 4.89
N MET A 948 18.30 -46.33 5.57
CA MET A 948 19.01 -45.19 5.00
C MET A 948 20.31 -44.91 5.77
N GLY A 949 21.42 -44.68 5.08
CA GLY A 949 22.70 -44.38 5.73
C GLY A 949 23.79 -43.84 4.80
N GLU A 950 24.92 -43.45 5.40
CA GLU A 950 26.18 -43.13 4.71
C GLU A 950 27.22 -44.24 4.93
N PHE A 951 28.14 -44.41 4.00
CA PHE A 951 29.35 -45.22 4.21
C PHE A 951 30.45 -44.36 4.88
N PRO A 952 30.98 -44.77 6.05
CA PRO A 952 31.96 -44.00 6.80
C PRO A 952 33.36 -44.15 6.17
N VAL A 953 33.78 -43.16 5.39
CA VAL A 953 35.13 -43.12 4.78
C VAL A 953 36.04 -42.22 5.63
N PRO A 954 37.07 -42.76 6.29
CA PRO A 954 38.08 -41.94 6.94
C PRO A 954 38.87 -41.10 5.91
N PRO A 955 39.00 -39.77 6.09
CA PRO A 955 39.77 -38.89 5.20
C PRO A 955 41.22 -39.36 5.00
N ALA A 956 41.83 -39.93 6.04
CA ALA A 956 43.19 -40.49 6.01
C ALA A 956 43.40 -41.63 4.99
N LEU A 957 42.34 -42.26 4.46
CA LEU A 957 42.46 -43.28 3.40
C LEU A 957 42.49 -42.69 1.98
N CYS A 958 41.89 -41.51 1.79
CA CYS A 958 41.92 -40.75 0.54
C CYS A 958 42.10 -39.25 0.87
N PRO A 959 43.34 -38.76 1.09
CA PRO A 959 43.58 -37.35 1.38
C PRO A 959 43.31 -36.48 0.15
N THR A 960 42.36 -35.54 0.25
CA THR A 960 41.79 -34.82 -0.90
C THR A 960 41.42 -33.35 -0.59
N ASP A 961 42.42 -32.48 -0.48
CA ASP A 961 42.35 -31.08 0.02
C ASP A 961 41.33 -30.11 -0.62
N ARG A 962 40.62 -30.52 -1.68
CA ARG A 962 39.70 -29.66 -2.47
C ARG A 962 38.27 -30.17 -2.60
N TRP A 963 37.96 -31.39 -2.16
CA TRP A 963 36.68 -32.04 -2.47
C TRP A 963 36.38 -33.20 -1.50
N MET A 964 35.09 -33.44 -1.23
CA MET A 964 34.62 -34.51 -0.34
C MET A 964 33.74 -35.49 -1.12
N ILE A 965 34.01 -36.79 -1.05
CA ILE A 965 33.02 -37.80 -1.46
C ILE A 965 32.20 -38.25 -0.26
N LYS A 966 30.90 -38.42 -0.48
CA LYS A 966 30.06 -39.30 0.36
C LYS A 966 29.39 -40.35 -0.54
N THR A 967 29.25 -41.57 -0.03
CA THR A 967 28.42 -42.60 -0.65
C THR A 967 27.24 -42.88 0.28
N PHE A 968 26.02 -42.71 -0.23
CA PHE A 968 24.77 -42.89 0.48
C PHE A 968 24.05 -44.14 -0.03
N TYR A 969 23.24 -44.76 0.83
CA TYR A 969 22.38 -45.87 0.46
C TYR A 969 21.00 -45.73 1.12
N TRP A 970 19.96 -46.21 0.43
CA TRP A 970 18.62 -46.38 1.00
C TRP A 970 17.87 -47.52 0.32
N GLY A 971 16.83 -48.05 0.98
CA GLY A 971 16.06 -49.15 0.43
C GLY A 971 14.98 -49.71 1.35
N LYS A 972 14.30 -50.75 0.85
CA LYS A 972 13.26 -51.53 1.51
C LYS A 972 13.53 -53.02 1.38
N SER A 973 13.27 -53.79 2.42
CA SER A 973 13.35 -55.26 2.41
C SER A 973 12.16 -55.92 3.11
N ALA A 974 11.49 -56.82 2.38
CA ALA A 974 10.49 -57.73 2.93
C ALA A 974 11.09 -59.01 3.55
N GLN A 975 12.24 -59.50 3.05
CA GLN A 975 12.87 -60.75 3.51
C GLN A 975 14.40 -60.62 3.65
N LYS A 976 14.93 -60.98 4.83
CA LYS A 976 16.37 -60.93 5.14
C LYS A 976 17.16 -61.94 4.28
N PRO A 977 18.25 -61.56 3.58
CA PRO A 977 18.88 -60.24 3.47
C PRO A 977 18.61 -59.51 2.13
N ASN A 978 17.57 -59.90 1.39
CA ASN A 978 17.29 -59.39 0.05
C ASN A 978 16.50 -58.07 0.11
N PHE A 979 16.80 -57.14 -0.79
CA PHE A 979 16.12 -55.86 -0.90
C PHE A 979 15.15 -55.83 -2.08
N ASP A 980 13.92 -55.38 -1.84
CA ASP A 980 12.91 -55.16 -2.89
C ASP A 980 13.32 -53.94 -3.74
N HIS A 981 13.78 -52.89 -3.05
CA HIS A 981 14.41 -51.71 -3.61
C HIS A 981 15.67 -51.38 -2.81
N LEU A 982 16.75 -51.03 -3.52
CA LEU A 982 18.02 -50.57 -2.96
C LEU A 982 18.63 -49.61 -3.98
N ALA A 983 18.87 -48.38 -3.56
CA ALA A 983 19.59 -47.35 -4.31
C ALA A 983 20.89 -47.02 -3.59
N VAL A 984 21.96 -46.78 -4.36
CA VAL A 984 23.29 -46.42 -3.84
C VAL A 984 23.85 -45.31 -4.72
N TRP A 985 24.19 -44.17 -4.11
CA TRP A 985 24.60 -42.96 -4.82
C TRP A 985 25.90 -42.41 -4.25
N ARG A 986 26.87 -42.10 -5.12
CA ARG A 986 28.16 -41.52 -4.77
C ARG A 986 28.23 -40.07 -5.24
N CYS A 987 28.36 -39.15 -4.28
CA CYS A 987 28.34 -37.70 -4.48
C CYS A 987 29.71 -37.09 -4.20
N ASN A 988 30.23 -36.33 -5.16
CA ASN A 988 31.44 -35.51 -5.06
C ASN A 988 31.03 -34.05 -4.79
N TYR A 989 31.42 -33.51 -3.64
CA TYR A 989 31.10 -32.14 -3.20
C TYR A 989 32.28 -31.18 -3.40
N THR A 990 32.02 -30.03 -4.02
CA THR A 990 33.01 -28.96 -4.28
C THR A 990 32.42 -27.58 -4.03
N TRP A 991 33.26 -26.56 -3.81
CA TRP A 991 32.79 -25.18 -3.65
C TRP A 991 32.71 -24.44 -4.99
N SER A 992 31.58 -23.76 -5.22
CA SER A 992 31.36 -22.92 -6.40
C SER A 992 30.98 -21.49 -6.02
N GLU A 993 31.50 -20.53 -6.77
CA GLU A 993 31.06 -19.14 -6.79
C GLU A 993 29.94 -18.99 -7.85
N ILE A 994 28.83 -18.36 -7.48
CA ILE A 994 27.62 -18.25 -8.29
C ILE A 994 27.11 -16.79 -8.25
N PRO A 995 27.17 -16.05 -9.37
CA PRO A 995 26.60 -14.71 -9.45
C PRO A 995 25.11 -14.75 -9.12
N THR A 996 24.69 -13.96 -8.13
CA THR A 996 23.36 -14.05 -7.53
C THR A 996 22.72 -12.68 -7.44
N LYS A 997 21.52 -12.55 -8.00
CA LYS A 997 20.74 -11.31 -7.89
C LYS A 997 20.12 -11.21 -6.51
N LEU A 998 20.34 -10.08 -5.87
CA LEU A 998 20.07 -9.89 -4.45
C LEU A 998 19.34 -8.57 -4.22
N HIS A 999 18.28 -8.64 -3.42
CA HIS A 999 17.57 -7.46 -2.94
C HIS A 999 17.90 -7.25 -1.46
N MET A 1000 18.09 -6.00 -1.04
CA MET A 1000 18.43 -5.64 0.34
C MET A 1000 17.61 -4.44 0.80
N ARG A 1001 17.47 -4.30 2.13
CA ARG A 1001 16.84 -3.15 2.78
C ARG A 1001 17.79 -2.55 3.80
N TRP A 1002 17.59 -1.27 4.11
CA TRP A 1002 18.28 -0.64 5.23
C TRP A 1002 17.52 -0.88 6.54
N SER A 1003 18.25 -1.20 7.60
CA SER A 1003 17.77 -1.54 8.93
C SER A 1003 18.51 -0.69 9.97
N THR A 1004 18.08 -0.70 11.23
CA THR A 1004 18.78 0.01 12.32
C THR A 1004 20.22 -0.48 12.51
N ASN A 1005 20.49 -1.72 12.10
CA ASN A 1005 21.79 -2.38 12.23
C ASN A 1005 22.57 -2.38 10.89
N GLY A 1006 22.17 -1.54 9.92
CA GLY A 1006 22.81 -1.45 8.60
C GLY A 1006 22.08 -2.24 7.51
N LEU A 1007 22.84 -2.83 6.60
CA LEU A 1007 22.35 -3.42 5.35
C LEU A 1007 21.96 -4.90 5.54
N GLN A 1008 20.71 -5.27 5.22
CA GLN A 1008 20.19 -6.64 5.42
C GLN A 1008 19.51 -7.20 4.16
N ILE A 1009 19.61 -8.51 3.94
CA ILE A 1009 19.01 -9.22 2.80
C ILE A 1009 17.47 -9.18 2.90
N ASP A 1010 16.81 -8.87 1.79
CA ASP A 1010 15.34 -8.85 1.72
C ASP A 1010 14.78 -10.28 1.63
N HIS A 1011 14.45 -10.84 2.79
CA HIS A 1011 13.88 -12.18 2.92
C HIS A 1011 12.51 -12.34 2.25
N GLN A 1012 11.81 -11.24 1.92
CA GLN A 1012 10.53 -11.29 1.19
C GLN A 1012 10.71 -11.42 -0.34
N ASN A 1013 11.92 -11.19 -0.85
CA ASN A 1013 12.24 -11.30 -2.27
C ASN A 1013 13.58 -12.05 -2.43
N PRO A 1014 13.55 -13.39 -2.30
CA PRO A 1014 14.75 -14.19 -2.01
C PRO A 1014 15.80 -14.12 -3.12
N PRO A 1015 17.10 -14.31 -2.78
CA PRO A 1015 18.20 -14.28 -3.74
C PRO A 1015 18.03 -15.27 -4.90
N LYS A 1016 18.40 -14.84 -6.11
CA LYS A 1016 18.22 -15.60 -7.35
C LYS A 1016 19.58 -15.92 -7.97
N PRO A 1017 20.16 -17.11 -7.68
CA PRO A 1017 21.46 -17.53 -8.21
C PRO A 1017 21.40 -17.89 -9.70
N ASP A 1018 22.37 -17.42 -10.46
CA ASP A 1018 22.55 -17.74 -11.88
C ASP A 1018 23.56 -18.88 -12.06
N TYR A 1019 23.07 -20.11 -11.90
CA TYR A 1019 23.87 -21.33 -12.06
C TYR A 1019 24.54 -21.45 -13.45
N SER A 1020 24.07 -20.74 -14.48
CA SER A 1020 24.71 -20.76 -15.82
C SER A 1020 26.06 -20.04 -15.86
N LYS A 1021 26.33 -19.18 -14.88
CA LYS A 1021 27.61 -18.45 -14.70
C LYS A 1021 28.47 -19.00 -13.57
N ALA A 1022 28.09 -20.14 -12.96
CA ALA A 1022 28.81 -20.72 -11.83
C ALA A 1022 30.27 -21.08 -12.19
N LYS A 1023 31.18 -20.87 -11.25
CA LYS A 1023 32.62 -21.14 -11.40
C LYS A 1023 33.15 -21.89 -10.18
N PRO A 1024 34.24 -22.69 -10.29
CA PRO A 1024 34.97 -23.18 -9.13
C PRO A 1024 35.46 -22.02 -8.26
N LEU A 1025 35.35 -22.14 -6.94
CA LEU A 1025 35.80 -21.10 -6.01
C LEU A 1025 37.33 -20.91 -6.05
N TYR A 1026 37.78 -19.65 -6.07
CA TYR A 1026 39.18 -19.27 -5.92
C TYR A 1026 39.36 -18.24 -4.77
N PRO A 1027 40.35 -18.40 -3.87
CA PRO A 1027 41.21 -19.57 -3.73
C PRO A 1027 40.43 -20.79 -3.22
N PRO A 1028 40.94 -22.02 -3.43
CA PRO A 1028 40.20 -23.23 -3.11
C PRO A 1028 40.00 -23.41 -1.61
N LEU A 1029 38.74 -23.59 -1.20
CA LEU A 1029 38.34 -23.92 0.17
C LEU A 1029 38.16 -25.45 0.30
N PRO A 1030 38.63 -26.11 1.38
CA PRO A 1030 38.29 -27.51 1.62
C PRO A 1030 36.80 -27.66 1.96
N ALA A 1031 36.20 -28.79 1.60
CA ALA A 1031 34.83 -29.12 1.99
C ALA A 1031 34.81 -29.64 3.45
N PRO A 1032 33.95 -29.12 4.34
CA PRO A 1032 34.06 -29.38 5.78
C PRO A 1032 33.69 -30.82 6.13
N GLU A 1033 34.62 -31.57 6.73
CA GLU A 1033 34.45 -33.00 7.01
C GLU A 1033 33.31 -33.28 8.01
N PHE A 1034 32.51 -34.31 7.73
CA PHE A 1034 31.49 -34.81 8.65
C PHE A 1034 31.83 -36.27 9.05
N PRO A 1035 32.73 -36.49 10.03
CA PRO A 1035 33.15 -37.83 10.45
C PRO A 1035 32.02 -38.57 11.16
N TRP A 1036 32.03 -39.90 11.13
CA TRP A 1036 30.90 -40.78 11.48
C TRP A 1036 30.50 -40.77 12.97
N TRP A 1037 31.40 -40.36 13.86
CA TRP A 1037 31.12 -40.18 15.29
C TRP A 1037 30.55 -38.79 15.64
N ASP A 1038 30.75 -37.78 14.79
CA ASP A 1038 30.33 -36.39 15.05
C ASP A 1038 28.86 -36.16 14.66
N GLN A 1039 27.97 -36.14 15.65
CA GLN A 1039 26.54 -35.87 15.48
C GLN A 1039 26.16 -34.41 15.83
N SER A 1040 27.13 -33.51 16.04
CA SER A 1040 26.89 -32.18 16.61
C SER A 1040 26.05 -31.23 15.74
N ILE A 1041 26.11 -31.38 14.41
CA ILE A 1041 25.45 -30.49 13.44
C ILE A 1041 23.98 -30.86 13.21
N TRP A 1042 23.61 -32.13 13.33
CA TRP A 1042 22.28 -32.58 12.96
C TRP A 1042 21.34 -32.49 14.17
N PRO A 1043 20.11 -31.99 14.03
CA PRO A 1043 19.20 -31.88 15.16
C PRO A 1043 18.79 -33.28 15.64
N ASP A 1044 18.87 -33.50 16.95
CA ASP A 1044 18.55 -34.78 17.57
C ASP A 1044 17.04 -35.07 17.50
N VAL A 1045 16.71 -36.27 17.00
CA VAL A 1045 15.35 -36.77 16.83
C VAL A 1045 15.26 -38.09 17.61
N SER A 1046 15.00 -37.98 18.91
CA SER A 1046 14.59 -39.12 19.73
C SER A 1046 13.16 -39.53 19.39
N VAL A 1047 12.85 -40.81 19.57
CA VAL A 1047 11.63 -41.45 19.05
C VAL A 1047 11.02 -42.42 20.08
N ASP A 1048 11.15 -42.07 21.36
CA ASP A 1048 10.80 -42.87 22.54
C ASP A 1048 9.29 -43.02 22.82
N GLU A 1049 8.43 -42.84 21.80
CA GLU A 1049 7.11 -43.46 21.84
C GLU A 1049 7.24 -44.99 21.73
N PRO A 1050 6.46 -45.78 22.50
CA PRO A 1050 6.48 -47.24 22.43
C PRO A 1050 5.77 -47.78 21.16
N GLY A 1051 6.23 -47.34 19.98
CA GLY A 1051 5.55 -47.53 18.68
C GLY A 1051 6.43 -47.70 17.43
N ARG A 1052 7.76 -47.51 17.52
CA ARG A 1052 8.77 -47.63 16.42
C ARG A 1052 8.57 -46.69 15.20
N PRO A 1053 9.38 -45.63 15.13
CA PRO A 1053 9.89 -45.14 13.84
C PRO A 1053 11.43 -45.29 13.69
N TYR A 1054 11.95 -45.33 12.46
CA TYR A 1054 13.37 -45.10 12.09
C TYR A 1054 14.51 -45.94 12.72
N ARG A 1055 14.27 -47.17 13.20
CA ARG A 1055 15.40 -48.02 13.68
C ARG A 1055 16.41 -48.40 12.58
N GLY A 1056 15.98 -48.44 11.32
CA GLY A 1056 16.84 -48.68 10.15
C GLY A 1056 17.51 -47.43 9.54
N VAL A 1057 17.21 -46.23 10.03
CA VAL A 1057 17.74 -44.95 9.49
C VAL A 1057 18.84 -44.40 10.41
N ASN A 1058 20.01 -44.11 9.83
CA ASN A 1058 21.13 -43.49 10.52
C ASN A 1058 20.69 -42.14 11.16
N VAL A 1059 21.06 -41.91 12.41
CA VAL A 1059 20.64 -40.74 13.22
C VAL A 1059 20.83 -39.42 12.46
N ARG A 1060 21.94 -39.30 11.72
CA ARG A 1060 22.35 -38.14 10.89
C ARG A 1060 21.39 -37.75 9.77
N LEU A 1061 20.44 -38.61 9.43
CA LEU A 1061 19.53 -38.45 8.31
C LEU A 1061 18.06 -38.41 8.75
N ARG A 1062 17.77 -38.56 10.05
CA ARG A 1062 16.41 -38.56 10.60
C ARG A 1062 15.69 -37.22 10.45
N HIS A 1063 16.43 -36.12 10.44
CA HIS A 1063 15.90 -34.77 10.23
C HIS A 1063 15.38 -34.53 8.80
N LEU A 1064 15.68 -35.41 7.85
CA LEU A 1064 15.12 -35.38 6.49
C LEU A 1064 13.67 -35.90 6.44
N PHE A 1065 13.19 -36.55 7.51
CA PHE A 1065 11.86 -37.17 7.58
C PHE A 1065 10.86 -36.35 8.39
N ASN A 1066 9.57 -36.58 8.14
CA ASN A 1066 8.41 -35.89 8.71
C ASN A 1066 8.47 -35.67 10.24
N ILE A 1067 8.74 -36.72 11.03
CA ILE A 1067 8.87 -36.64 12.50
C ILE A 1067 10.11 -35.82 12.91
N GLY A 1068 11.17 -35.85 12.11
CA GLY A 1068 12.34 -34.99 12.25
C GLY A 1068 12.18 -33.59 11.63
N GLY A 1069 10.99 -33.25 11.12
CA GLY A 1069 10.64 -31.96 10.50
C GLY A 1069 10.99 -31.81 9.01
N GLY A 1070 11.45 -32.86 8.34
CA GLY A 1070 11.77 -32.87 6.90
C GLY A 1070 10.63 -33.41 6.02
N PRO A 1071 10.74 -33.32 4.68
CA PRO A 1071 9.63 -33.62 3.76
C PRO A 1071 9.43 -35.11 3.44
N LEU A 1072 10.34 -36.01 3.84
CA LEU A 1072 10.28 -37.43 3.47
C LEU A 1072 9.46 -38.27 4.46
N ASN A 1073 8.81 -39.33 3.98
CA ASN A 1073 8.22 -40.39 4.81
C ASN A 1073 9.08 -41.66 4.73
N GLU A 1074 8.98 -42.55 5.73
CA GLU A 1074 9.77 -43.79 5.76
C GLU A 1074 9.46 -44.69 4.54
N THR A 1075 8.23 -44.63 4.04
CA THR A 1075 7.75 -45.32 2.83
C THR A 1075 8.55 -45.00 1.57
N ASP A 1076 9.05 -43.77 1.47
CA ASP A 1076 9.56 -43.18 0.23
C ASP A 1076 10.92 -43.82 -0.14
N LEU A 1077 11.63 -44.34 0.86
CA LEU A 1077 12.85 -45.15 0.72
C LEU A 1077 12.65 -46.47 -0.05
N GLY A 1078 11.39 -46.85 -0.31
CA GLY A 1078 11.02 -48.02 -1.11
C GLY A 1078 10.50 -47.71 -2.51
N ASP A 1079 10.38 -46.45 -2.92
CA ASP A 1079 9.86 -46.05 -4.23
C ASP A 1079 10.98 -45.57 -5.17
N PRO A 1080 11.26 -46.27 -6.30
CA PRO A 1080 12.24 -45.84 -7.30
C PRO A 1080 12.01 -44.42 -7.84
N ASN A 1081 10.76 -43.94 -7.87
CA ASN A 1081 10.42 -42.60 -8.36
C ASN A 1081 10.91 -41.49 -7.41
N MET A 1082 11.15 -41.83 -6.14
CA MET A 1082 11.58 -40.88 -5.10
C MET A 1082 13.10 -40.72 -4.99
N GLU A 1083 13.91 -41.51 -5.71
CA GLU A 1083 15.39 -41.46 -5.61
C GLU A 1083 15.96 -40.05 -5.79
N GLN A 1084 15.48 -39.29 -6.80
CA GLN A 1084 15.95 -37.92 -7.04
C GLN A 1084 15.47 -36.94 -5.97
N THR A 1085 14.28 -37.14 -5.41
CA THR A 1085 13.75 -36.33 -4.31
C THR A 1085 14.55 -36.57 -3.02
N ILE A 1086 14.89 -37.83 -2.72
CA ILE A 1086 15.73 -38.21 -1.58
C ILE A 1086 17.13 -37.62 -1.75
N LEU A 1087 17.74 -37.79 -2.92
CA LEU A 1087 19.07 -37.27 -3.24
C LEU A 1087 19.13 -35.74 -3.10
N GLY A 1088 18.16 -35.01 -3.66
CA GLY A 1088 18.08 -33.55 -3.57
C GLY A 1088 17.95 -33.04 -2.12
N ASN A 1089 17.24 -33.77 -1.25
CA ASN A 1089 17.16 -33.43 0.17
C ASN A 1089 18.50 -33.66 0.90
N ILE A 1090 19.20 -34.77 0.62
CA ILE A 1090 20.55 -35.01 1.15
C ILE A 1090 21.52 -33.89 0.71
N GLN A 1091 21.52 -33.57 -0.59
CA GLN A 1091 22.35 -32.49 -1.16
C GLN A 1091 22.06 -31.15 -0.49
N SER A 1092 20.79 -30.74 -0.41
CA SER A 1092 20.38 -29.48 0.23
C SER A 1092 20.79 -29.42 1.70
N SER A 1093 20.70 -30.55 2.43
CA SER A 1093 21.09 -30.63 3.85
C SER A 1093 22.60 -30.48 4.06
N TYR A 1094 23.42 -31.20 3.28
CA TYR A 1094 24.88 -31.11 3.39
C TYR A 1094 25.41 -29.75 2.88
N SER A 1095 24.78 -29.18 1.84
CA SER A 1095 25.06 -27.84 1.34
C SER A 1095 24.74 -26.77 2.39
N LEU A 1096 23.58 -26.86 3.06
CA LEU A 1096 23.18 -25.95 4.15
C LEU A 1096 24.14 -26.02 5.35
N ALA A 1097 24.47 -27.23 5.81
CA ALA A 1097 25.42 -27.43 6.91
C ALA A 1097 26.81 -26.86 6.58
N ALA A 1098 27.34 -27.17 5.39
CA ALA A 1098 28.63 -26.68 4.96
C ALA A 1098 28.63 -25.16 4.77
N GLY A 1099 27.59 -24.59 4.16
CA GLY A 1099 27.44 -23.15 3.94
C GLY A 1099 27.46 -22.35 5.25
N GLN A 1100 26.66 -22.76 6.22
CA GLN A 1100 26.58 -22.07 7.52
C GLN A 1100 27.82 -22.33 8.41
N LEU A 1101 28.50 -23.48 8.26
CA LEU A 1101 29.76 -23.72 8.95
C LEU A 1101 30.93 -22.92 8.33
N ALA A 1102 30.96 -22.77 7.01
CA ALA A 1102 31.93 -21.92 6.31
C ALA A 1102 31.69 -20.42 6.55
N ASN A 1103 30.43 -20.00 6.75
CA ASN A 1103 30.11 -18.66 7.26
C ASN A 1103 30.78 -18.39 8.62
N ALA A 1104 30.70 -19.36 9.56
CA ALA A 1104 31.24 -19.23 10.90
C ALA A 1104 32.79 -19.35 10.97
N LEU A 1105 33.40 -20.25 10.19
CA LEU A 1105 34.83 -20.58 10.30
C LEU A 1105 35.71 -20.02 9.17
N ASN A 1106 35.16 -19.78 7.99
CA ASN A 1106 35.93 -19.54 6.76
C ASN A 1106 35.65 -18.20 6.08
N ARG A 1107 34.71 -17.39 6.58
CA ARG A 1107 34.66 -15.96 6.26
C ARG A 1107 35.89 -15.28 6.87
N LEU A 1108 36.65 -14.57 6.03
CA LEU A 1108 37.86 -13.84 6.38
C LEU A 1108 37.62 -12.33 6.22
N ASP A 1109 38.15 -11.52 7.13
CA ASP A 1109 38.29 -10.08 6.88
C ASP A 1109 39.36 -9.80 5.82
N LEU A 1110 39.30 -8.64 5.16
CA LEU A 1110 40.26 -8.30 4.09
C LEU A 1110 41.72 -8.46 4.54
N GLU A 1111 42.06 -7.96 5.73
CA GLU A 1111 43.43 -8.00 6.28
C GLU A 1111 43.91 -9.42 6.64
N GLU A 1112 43.00 -10.39 6.78
CA GLU A 1112 43.35 -11.78 7.07
C GLU A 1112 43.86 -12.52 5.83
N LYS A 1113 44.67 -13.57 6.04
CA LYS A 1113 45.24 -14.39 4.97
C LYS A 1113 44.78 -15.83 5.04
N SER A 1114 44.64 -16.48 3.88
CA SER A 1114 44.40 -17.92 3.83
C SER A 1114 45.71 -18.71 3.94
N THR A 1115 45.62 -19.95 4.45
CA THR A 1115 46.71 -20.92 4.39
C THR A 1115 46.92 -21.54 3.01
N MET A 1116 45.88 -21.56 2.16
CA MET A 1116 45.92 -22.14 0.82
C MET A 1116 46.34 -21.14 -0.26
N ASP A 1117 46.21 -19.84 0.03
CA ASP A 1117 46.73 -18.74 -0.77
C ASP A 1117 47.16 -17.58 0.15
N PRO A 1118 48.48 -17.34 0.34
CA PRO A 1118 49.00 -16.27 1.18
C PRO A 1118 49.14 -14.93 0.44
N GLU A 1119 48.86 -14.87 -0.88
CA GLU A 1119 48.71 -13.61 -1.59
C GLU A 1119 47.33 -13.03 -1.26
N HIS A 1120 47.34 -11.91 -0.52
CA HIS A 1120 46.12 -11.27 -0.06
C HIS A 1120 45.37 -10.67 -1.26
N PRO A 1121 44.08 -11.01 -1.47
CA PRO A 1121 43.27 -10.29 -2.43
C PRO A 1121 43.10 -8.86 -1.92
N GLY A 1122 43.64 -7.89 -2.68
CA GLY A 1122 43.71 -6.48 -2.31
C GLY A 1122 42.37 -5.75 -2.31
N GLU A 1123 42.31 -4.54 -2.87
CA GLU A 1123 41.03 -3.86 -3.08
C GLU A 1123 40.16 -4.67 -4.06
N LEU A 1124 39.19 -5.41 -3.51
CA LEU A 1124 38.20 -6.16 -4.26
C LEU A 1124 37.31 -5.19 -5.07
N PRO A 1125 36.88 -5.58 -6.29
CA PRO A 1125 36.18 -4.68 -7.20
C PRO A 1125 34.84 -4.20 -6.63
N LEU A 1126 34.56 -2.91 -6.79
CA LEU A 1126 33.29 -2.30 -6.41
C LEU A 1126 32.12 -2.97 -7.16
N LEU A 1127 31.16 -3.51 -6.40
CA LEU A 1127 29.96 -4.12 -6.96
C LEU A 1127 28.96 -3.01 -7.31
N SER A 1128 28.55 -2.92 -8.57
CA SER A 1128 27.53 -1.97 -9.01
C SER A 1128 26.12 -2.47 -8.70
N GLY A 1129 25.28 -1.61 -8.14
CA GLY A 1129 23.86 -1.88 -7.89
C GLY A 1129 22.98 -0.65 -8.09
N ILE A 1130 21.70 -0.81 -7.78
CA ILE A 1130 20.64 0.18 -7.97
C ILE A 1130 19.93 0.42 -6.65
N VAL A 1131 19.86 1.68 -6.22
CA VAL A 1131 18.95 2.17 -5.19
C VAL A 1131 17.61 2.44 -5.82
N ILE A 1132 16.52 1.94 -5.23
CA ILE A 1132 15.14 2.21 -5.65
C ILE A 1132 14.48 3.09 -4.57
N ASP A 1133 14.38 4.39 -4.85
CA ASP A 1133 13.79 5.42 -3.97
C ASP A 1133 12.32 5.67 -4.33
N ASN A 1134 11.39 5.10 -3.57
CA ASN A 1134 9.95 5.18 -3.86
C ASN A 1134 9.28 6.52 -3.45
N ARG A 1135 10.03 7.49 -2.90
CA ARG A 1135 9.46 8.72 -2.30
C ARG A 1135 9.13 9.82 -3.29
N ARG A 1136 9.56 9.70 -4.56
CA ARG A 1136 9.48 10.80 -5.54
C ARG A 1136 8.09 10.93 -6.16
N LEU A 1137 7.34 11.94 -5.70
CA LEU A 1137 6.13 12.39 -6.36
C LEU A 1137 6.48 13.18 -7.64
N ARG A 1138 5.77 12.88 -8.73
CA ARG A 1138 5.88 13.59 -10.01
C ARG A 1138 4.52 14.03 -10.52
N LEU A 1139 4.47 15.18 -11.18
CA LEU A 1139 3.28 15.65 -11.90
C LEU A 1139 3.21 14.99 -13.28
N ILE A 1140 2.10 14.31 -13.55
CA ILE A 1140 1.76 13.72 -14.85
C ILE A 1140 0.59 14.52 -15.44
N GLN A 1141 0.61 14.76 -16.75
CA GLN A 1141 -0.50 15.42 -17.44
C GLN A 1141 -1.59 14.39 -17.80
N SER A 1142 -2.83 14.62 -17.32
CA SER A 1142 -3.97 13.75 -17.58
C SER A 1142 -4.34 13.75 -19.08
N PRO A 1143 -4.26 12.60 -19.77
CA PRO A 1143 -4.51 12.54 -21.22
C PRO A 1143 -5.99 12.83 -21.53
N GLN A 1144 -6.92 12.23 -20.76
CA GLN A 1144 -8.36 12.39 -20.98
C GLN A 1144 -8.80 13.85 -20.88
N MET A 1145 -8.41 14.53 -19.80
CA MET A 1145 -8.76 15.95 -19.58
C MET A 1145 -8.08 16.86 -20.59
N THR A 1146 -6.85 16.54 -21.00
CA THR A 1146 -6.15 17.26 -22.07
C THR A 1146 -6.90 17.14 -23.40
N TYR A 1147 -7.44 15.97 -23.76
CA TYR A 1147 -8.21 15.82 -25.01
C TYR A 1147 -9.53 16.62 -24.99
N PHE A 1148 -10.22 16.74 -23.85
CA PHE A 1148 -11.39 17.62 -23.72
C PHE A 1148 -11.02 19.10 -23.89
N VAL A 1149 -9.96 19.56 -23.22
CA VAL A 1149 -9.46 20.94 -23.34
C VAL A 1149 -9.02 21.24 -24.78
N LEU A 1150 -8.27 20.34 -25.42
CA LEU A 1150 -7.87 20.46 -26.82
C LEU A 1150 -9.06 20.52 -27.77
N SER A 1151 -10.14 19.78 -27.49
CA SER A 1151 -11.37 19.81 -28.31
C SER A 1151 -12.06 21.18 -28.26
N ILE A 1152 -12.12 21.81 -27.08
CA ILE A 1152 -12.70 23.15 -26.92
C ILE A 1152 -11.79 24.22 -27.55
N LEU A 1153 -10.46 24.12 -27.41
CA LEU A 1153 -9.52 25.03 -28.06
C LEU A 1153 -9.53 24.87 -29.59
N ALA A 1154 -9.67 23.65 -30.11
CA ALA A 1154 -9.84 23.40 -31.54
C ALA A 1154 -11.13 24.02 -32.07
N LEU A 1155 -12.25 23.91 -31.34
CA LEU A 1155 -13.50 24.59 -31.67
C LEU A 1155 -13.31 26.12 -31.74
N ALA A 1156 -12.61 26.71 -30.76
CA ALA A 1156 -12.26 28.13 -30.77
C ALA A 1156 -11.41 28.53 -31.98
N PHE A 1157 -10.40 27.72 -32.32
CA PHE A 1157 -9.54 27.92 -33.48
C PHE A 1157 -10.31 27.86 -34.80
N PHE A 1158 -11.12 26.81 -35.02
CA PHE A 1158 -11.89 26.64 -36.25
C PHE A 1158 -12.94 27.75 -36.45
N ILE A 1159 -13.67 28.14 -35.40
CA ILE A 1159 -14.68 29.20 -35.49
C ILE A 1159 -14.04 30.55 -35.85
N ASN A 1160 -12.93 30.92 -35.21
CA ASN A 1160 -12.25 32.18 -35.50
C ASN A 1160 -11.51 32.17 -36.84
N THR A 1161 -10.98 31.01 -37.25
CA THR A 1161 -10.42 30.81 -38.60
C THR A 1161 -11.50 30.95 -39.67
N TRP A 1162 -12.67 30.33 -39.50
CA TRP A 1162 -13.79 30.49 -40.44
C TRP A 1162 -14.33 31.93 -40.45
N ALA A 1163 -14.33 32.63 -39.32
CA ALA A 1163 -14.65 34.05 -39.29
C ALA A 1163 -13.67 34.88 -40.14
N LEU A 1164 -12.35 34.71 -39.94
CA LEU A 1164 -11.30 35.37 -40.73
C LEU A 1164 -11.40 35.04 -42.23
N VAL A 1165 -11.59 33.77 -42.57
CA VAL A 1165 -11.81 33.32 -43.96
C VAL A 1165 -13.07 33.94 -44.55
N SER A 1166 -14.17 34.03 -43.81
CA SER A 1166 -15.40 34.67 -44.28
C SER A 1166 -15.23 36.18 -44.53
N THR A 1167 -14.47 36.89 -43.69
CA THR A 1167 -14.07 38.28 -43.93
C THR A 1167 -13.20 38.40 -45.19
N GLY A 1168 -12.27 37.47 -45.40
CA GLY A 1168 -11.44 37.41 -46.61
C GLY A 1168 -12.26 37.19 -47.89
N LEU A 1169 -13.07 36.14 -47.93
CA LEU A 1169 -13.95 35.81 -49.06
C LEU A 1169 -14.93 36.94 -49.39
N ARG A 1170 -15.48 37.64 -48.38
CA ARG A 1170 -16.32 38.83 -48.65
C ARG A 1170 -15.51 39.99 -49.23
N ARG A 1171 -14.30 40.27 -48.71
CA ARG A 1171 -13.43 41.36 -49.19
C ARG A 1171 -12.88 41.16 -50.61
N TRP A 1172 -12.63 39.91 -51.03
CA TRP A 1172 -11.95 39.60 -52.31
C TRP A 1172 -12.88 39.01 -53.37
N ALA A 1173 -13.98 38.35 -52.99
CA ALA A 1173 -14.88 37.63 -53.89
C ALA A 1173 -16.37 38.00 -53.70
N ASN A 1174 -16.68 39.09 -52.97
CA ASN A 1174 -18.05 39.60 -52.72
C ASN A 1174 -19.05 38.55 -52.19
N TYR A 1175 -18.57 37.50 -51.52
CA TYR A 1175 -19.42 36.39 -51.06
C TYR A 1175 -20.43 36.82 -49.98
N LYS A 1176 -21.73 36.77 -50.32
CA LYS A 1176 -22.87 37.03 -49.42
C LYS A 1176 -23.68 35.76 -49.06
N GLY A 1177 -23.03 34.60 -48.98
CA GLY A 1177 -23.68 33.35 -48.59
C GLY A 1177 -24.07 33.29 -47.11
N ARG A 1178 -25.14 32.56 -46.79
CA ARG A 1178 -25.75 32.44 -45.44
C ARG A 1178 -24.81 31.92 -44.32
N TRP A 1179 -23.62 31.42 -44.67
CA TRP A 1179 -22.63 30.87 -43.74
C TRP A 1179 -21.51 31.86 -43.35
N SER A 1180 -21.57 33.12 -43.79
CA SER A 1180 -20.63 34.15 -43.36
C SER A 1180 -20.84 34.50 -41.87
N LEU A 1181 -19.83 34.24 -41.02
CA LEU A 1181 -19.88 34.61 -39.60
C LEU A 1181 -19.66 36.11 -39.38
N ASP A 1182 -18.95 36.77 -40.30
CA ASP A 1182 -18.74 38.21 -40.22
C ASP A 1182 -20.06 38.95 -40.51
N LEU A 1183 -20.68 39.52 -39.47
CA LEU A 1183 -21.82 40.41 -39.61
C LEU A 1183 -21.40 41.61 -40.47
N GLU A 1184 -22.27 42.05 -41.39
CA GLU A 1184 -21.99 43.20 -42.27
C GLU A 1184 -22.18 44.49 -41.46
N MET A 1185 -21.21 44.82 -40.60
CA MET A 1185 -21.27 45.96 -39.66
C MET A 1185 -20.42 47.16 -40.09
N ARG A 1186 -19.67 47.04 -41.21
CA ARG A 1186 -18.82 48.13 -41.70
C ARG A 1186 -19.70 49.32 -42.07
N ASP A 1187 -19.33 50.49 -41.57
CA ASP A 1187 -20.08 51.74 -41.67
C ASP A 1187 -21.49 51.72 -41.06
N LEU A 1188 -21.93 50.65 -40.38
CA LEU A 1188 -23.29 50.49 -39.83
C LEU A 1188 -23.41 50.83 -38.34
N ALA A 1189 -22.34 50.70 -37.56
CA ALA A 1189 -22.31 51.03 -36.12
C ALA A 1189 -21.00 51.77 -35.74
N PRO A 1190 -21.05 53.08 -35.42
CA PRO A 1190 -19.89 53.79 -34.83
C PRO A 1190 -19.60 53.31 -33.39
N PRO A 1191 -18.38 53.51 -32.85
CA PRO A 1191 -18.12 53.26 -31.44
C PRO A 1191 -18.97 54.18 -30.55
N ALA A 1192 -19.34 53.69 -29.36
CA ALA A 1192 -20.43 54.22 -28.54
C ALA A 1192 -21.84 54.12 -29.16
N PHE A 1193 -22.07 53.13 -30.04
CA PHE A 1193 -23.36 52.85 -30.71
C PHE A 1193 -24.56 52.85 -29.75
N ASN A 1194 -24.40 52.22 -28.58
CA ASN A 1194 -25.44 52.11 -27.55
C ASN A 1194 -25.61 53.36 -26.68
N SER A 1195 -24.94 54.47 -27.01
CA SER A 1195 -25.21 55.77 -26.38
C SER A 1195 -26.56 56.32 -26.83
N ILE A 1196 -27.20 57.07 -25.93
CA ILE A 1196 -28.46 57.77 -26.22
C ILE A 1196 -28.26 58.75 -27.39
N ALA A 1197 -27.06 59.33 -27.53
CA ALA A 1197 -26.69 60.21 -28.64
C ALA A 1197 -26.78 59.58 -30.03
N ILE A 1198 -26.34 58.33 -30.18
CA ILE A 1198 -26.34 57.65 -31.48
C ILE A 1198 -27.71 57.00 -31.73
N SER A 1199 -28.42 56.60 -30.68
CA SER A 1199 -29.81 56.13 -30.74
C SER A 1199 -30.78 57.21 -31.21
N ASP A 1200 -30.71 58.42 -30.63
CA ASP A 1200 -31.48 59.60 -31.09
C ASP A 1200 -31.16 59.94 -32.55
N ALA A 1201 -29.87 60.07 -32.88
CA ALA A 1201 -29.42 60.41 -34.23
C ALA A 1201 -29.82 59.38 -35.30
N LEU A 1202 -30.08 58.13 -34.92
CA LEU A 1202 -30.59 57.07 -35.79
C LEU A 1202 -32.12 57.09 -35.92
N LEU A 1203 -32.84 57.38 -34.85
CA LEU A 1203 -34.31 57.30 -34.81
C LEU A 1203 -35.01 58.60 -35.25
N TYR A 1204 -34.42 59.77 -34.99
CA TYR A 1204 -35.05 61.06 -35.31
C TYR A 1204 -35.56 61.23 -36.76
N PRO A 1205 -34.86 60.79 -37.83
CA PRO A 1205 -35.34 61.02 -39.20
C PRO A 1205 -36.59 60.21 -39.58
N SER A 1206 -36.91 59.18 -38.79
CA SER A 1206 -37.93 58.17 -39.08
C SER A 1206 -39.36 58.70 -39.12
N ASN A 1207 -40.22 57.95 -39.80
CA ASN A 1207 -41.67 58.10 -39.81
C ASN A 1207 -42.39 57.39 -38.64
N TYR A 1208 -41.71 56.67 -37.73
CA TYR A 1208 -42.38 55.90 -36.66
C TYR A 1208 -43.34 56.74 -35.79
N GLN A 1209 -43.05 58.03 -35.58
CA GLN A 1209 -43.85 58.94 -34.75
C GLN A 1209 -45.29 59.09 -35.24
N LYS A 1210 -45.50 59.02 -36.57
CA LYS A 1210 -46.82 59.04 -37.25
C LYS A 1210 -47.72 57.87 -36.83
N TYR A 1211 -47.13 56.76 -36.38
CA TYR A 1211 -47.82 55.53 -35.99
C TYR A 1211 -47.86 55.33 -34.46
N MET A 1212 -46.91 55.93 -33.72
CA MET A 1212 -46.90 55.90 -32.24
C MET A 1212 -48.09 56.64 -31.61
N GLY A 1213 -48.55 57.75 -32.19
CA GLY A 1213 -49.67 58.53 -31.64
C GLY A 1213 -51.01 57.77 -31.54
N SER A 1214 -51.15 56.62 -32.20
CA SER A 1214 -52.34 55.76 -32.15
C SER A 1214 -52.26 54.63 -31.11
N VAL A 1215 -51.10 54.44 -30.46
CA VAL A 1215 -50.82 53.32 -29.55
C VAL A 1215 -51.66 53.36 -28.28
N GLU A 1216 -52.03 54.56 -27.81
CA GLU A 1216 -52.67 54.76 -26.51
C GLU A 1216 -54.16 54.35 -26.46
N LYS A 1217 -54.80 54.02 -27.60
CA LYS A 1217 -56.27 53.80 -27.68
C LYS A 1217 -56.78 52.60 -28.47
N SER A 1218 -55.93 51.78 -29.11
CA SER A 1218 -56.39 50.57 -29.80
C SER A 1218 -55.32 49.50 -29.97
N HIS A 1219 -55.57 48.28 -29.45
CA HIS A 1219 -54.65 47.13 -29.53
C HIS A 1219 -54.71 46.34 -30.85
N MET A 1220 -55.26 46.90 -31.94
CA MET A 1220 -55.27 46.28 -33.27
C MET A 1220 -54.76 47.27 -34.31
N GLY A 1221 -53.70 46.88 -35.06
CA GLY A 1221 -53.11 47.69 -36.14
C GLY A 1221 -51.57 47.75 -36.16
N LEU A 1222 -50.89 47.33 -35.09
CA LEU A 1222 -49.42 47.39 -34.98
C LEU A 1222 -48.68 46.13 -35.46
N GLU A 1223 -49.36 44.98 -35.55
CA GLU A 1223 -48.73 43.69 -35.89
C GLU A 1223 -48.28 43.62 -37.36
N ASP A 1224 -48.99 44.31 -38.25
CA ASP A 1224 -48.70 44.35 -39.70
C ASP A 1224 -47.57 45.33 -40.08
N LEU A 1225 -47.11 46.17 -39.14
CA LEU A 1225 -46.07 47.16 -39.42
C LEU A 1225 -44.69 46.50 -39.59
N ARG A 1226 -44.03 46.83 -40.71
CA ARG A 1226 -42.73 46.28 -41.10
C ARG A 1226 -41.66 47.36 -41.02
N PHE A 1227 -40.65 47.15 -40.19
CA PHE A 1227 -39.55 48.08 -39.98
C PHE A 1227 -38.31 47.65 -40.78
N ARG A 1228 -37.51 48.60 -41.29
CA ARG A 1228 -36.21 48.32 -41.92
C ARG A 1228 -35.21 49.45 -41.67
N LEU A 1229 -33.93 49.09 -41.57
CA LEU A 1229 -32.79 50.00 -41.46
C LEU A 1229 -32.15 50.23 -42.83
N GLY A 1230 -32.01 51.48 -43.26
CA GLY A 1230 -31.32 51.82 -44.50
C GLY A 1230 -31.50 53.28 -44.90
N TRP A 1231 -31.30 53.58 -46.18
CA TRP A 1231 -31.53 54.91 -46.73
C TRP A 1231 -33.01 55.11 -47.04
N PHE A 1232 -33.61 56.12 -46.44
CA PHE A 1232 -34.95 56.61 -46.74
C PHE A 1232 -34.90 58.04 -47.31
N MET A 1233 -35.98 58.47 -47.94
CA MET A 1233 -36.19 59.84 -48.40
C MET A 1233 -37.63 60.26 -48.14
N ARG A 1234 -37.79 61.40 -47.46
CA ARG A 1234 -39.09 62.02 -47.22
C ARG A 1234 -39.57 62.73 -48.48
N LYS A 1235 -40.86 62.58 -48.81
CA LYS A 1235 -41.48 63.17 -50.00
C LYS A 1235 -41.30 64.70 -50.03
N GLY A 1236 -40.55 65.19 -51.01
CA GLY A 1236 -40.20 66.62 -51.16
C GLY A 1236 -38.86 67.04 -50.55
N ALA A 1237 -38.13 66.17 -49.85
CA ALA A 1237 -36.77 66.42 -49.37
C ALA A 1237 -35.71 66.05 -50.43
N GLN A 1238 -34.58 66.77 -50.44
CA GLN A 1238 -33.46 66.49 -51.36
C GLN A 1238 -32.36 65.59 -50.77
N GLU A 1239 -32.27 65.46 -49.44
CA GLU A 1239 -31.26 64.61 -48.78
C GLU A 1239 -31.80 63.19 -48.51
N ARG A 1240 -30.90 62.20 -48.49
CA ARG A 1240 -31.18 60.82 -48.08
C ARG A 1240 -30.81 60.66 -46.61
N GLU A 1241 -31.71 60.11 -45.82
CA GLU A 1241 -31.53 59.95 -44.37
C GLU A 1241 -31.35 58.46 -44.02
N LEU A 1242 -30.36 58.17 -43.15
CA LEU A 1242 -30.10 56.82 -42.65
C LEU A 1242 -30.89 56.61 -41.36
N THR A 1243 -31.90 55.75 -41.37
CA THR A 1243 -32.77 55.55 -40.20
C THR A 1243 -33.46 54.18 -40.22
N ILE A 1244 -34.18 53.88 -39.14
CA ILE A 1244 -35.11 52.75 -39.02
C ILE A 1244 -36.50 53.27 -39.39
N GLY A 1245 -36.93 53.05 -40.64
CA GLY A 1245 -38.24 53.50 -41.13
C GLY A 1245 -39.29 52.39 -41.09
N VAL A 1246 -40.55 52.80 -40.96
CA VAL A 1246 -41.73 51.96 -41.27
C VAL A 1246 -41.85 51.91 -42.79
N MET A 1247 -41.85 50.69 -43.33
CA MET A 1247 -41.98 50.41 -44.76
C MET A 1247 -43.37 50.77 -45.29
N ASP A 1248 -43.49 50.88 -46.61
CA ASP A 1248 -44.75 51.02 -47.35
C ASP A 1248 -45.51 52.36 -47.10
N ASP A 1249 -44.89 53.33 -46.40
CA ASP A 1249 -45.42 54.68 -46.20
C ASP A 1249 -45.28 55.55 -47.47
N PRO A 1250 -46.38 56.11 -48.03
CA PRO A 1250 -46.36 56.91 -49.25
C PRO A 1250 -45.67 58.28 -49.12
N GLU A 1251 -45.20 58.64 -47.93
CA GLU A 1251 -44.46 59.88 -47.65
C GLU A 1251 -42.97 59.64 -47.28
N PHE A 1252 -42.56 58.39 -47.06
CA PHE A 1252 -41.22 58.04 -46.58
C PHE A 1252 -40.65 56.81 -47.30
N GLN A 1253 -40.10 57.03 -48.51
CA GLN A 1253 -39.71 55.95 -49.41
C GLN A 1253 -38.36 55.33 -49.02
N PHE A 1254 -38.31 54.00 -48.91
CA PHE A 1254 -37.06 53.24 -48.82
C PHE A 1254 -36.31 53.24 -50.16
N LEU A 1255 -35.06 53.70 -50.15
CA LEU A 1255 -34.20 53.81 -51.34
C LEU A 1255 -33.18 52.66 -51.47
N GLY A 1256 -32.95 51.91 -50.39
CA GLY A 1256 -32.01 50.78 -50.39
C GLY A 1256 -31.25 50.61 -49.08
N GLU A 1257 -30.52 49.50 -48.99
CA GLU A 1257 -29.60 49.22 -47.89
C GLU A 1257 -28.42 50.22 -47.89
N LYS A 1258 -27.71 50.33 -46.77
CA LYS A 1258 -26.49 51.15 -46.66
C LYS A 1258 -25.30 50.47 -47.37
N GLN A 1259 -25.36 50.39 -48.69
CA GLN A 1259 -24.20 50.00 -49.49
C GLN A 1259 -23.10 51.06 -49.35
N SER A 1260 -21.86 50.62 -49.17
CA SER A 1260 -20.69 51.49 -49.21
C SER A 1260 -20.42 51.86 -50.67
N ASN A 1261 -20.73 53.11 -51.06
CA ASN A 1261 -20.45 53.60 -52.41
C ASN A 1261 -18.95 53.54 -52.74
N ARG A 1262 -18.59 52.60 -53.60
CA ARG A 1262 -17.59 52.75 -54.64
C ARG A 1262 -18.28 52.45 -55.97
#